data_AF-A0A1M5J290-F1
#
_entry.id   AF-A0A1M5J290-F1
#
_cell.length_a   1.000
_cell.length_b   1.000
_cell.length_c   1.000
_cell.angle_alpha   90.00
_cell.angle_beta   90.00
_cell.angle_gamma   90.00
#
_symmetry.space_group_name_H-M   'P 1'
#
loop_
_entity.id
_entity.type
_entity.pdbx_description
1 polymer ?
#
loop_
_entity_poly.entity_id
_entity_poly.type
_entity_poly.pdbx_seq_one_letter_code
_entity_poly.pdbx_strand_id
1 'polypeptide(L)'
;MPDEKRWKAFMESSDAKMLLRRMAQRAAHPDPEVRERSLMVLFASRDVGDWAHWKRVLDAVLSLPVQALDRELIAFLFDLLCWLDPVGPGPRGPKDSGEGPGDQRVPGKALPAARGKARAVLRRLPMDLQDRAYPLHSLIAWGPPIPRPYRRGPSRHAWLRRLRILGPRLRQNRPKTWAAMTLRELAAAWIRGPRTAANRFYPGRWLQVGRPILLPPGSRPRASCPGRIAPQPGFFGGSRCRTLEHLMERTARELEAVRRLALAVSRKKRRVVLSLHNATLAACSGWAFESLGGQFPDETSRREFYGRVRERARQAAGRFQAAAAPIQSLWHLWEERLVKPKVLFALWEAWGRSRLIPSKAAVLDRYLPLFSPLVNAEKFRRTAARLPFSWAGWLPPHQALSPARLYGWWKERRMLWPRGWALLWALLEEGNLWIEEGRLESLVVPWIDKFFISSRRDRDGAYLKALFSLIQGLEGPPVILFWEDTARSAEPSLALALRRHWGREEFLGFGVFGDGRFGREEAERILGDDARPGCLYVLRPLNDTHRPLGVEGIFSGTGPPSLDPYDSSWKDGIHALYAGTQVEPLLSVPTDADLLPGWICSERCKVPLGVFFRRRLRRLVLGPSRPSARADAPPDHLWRLYARWANLH
;
A
#
# COMPACT_ATOMS: atom_id res chain seq x y z
N MET A 1 12.65 -33.31 19.12
CA MET A 1 13.13 -32.31 18.13
C MET A 1 14.56 -32.66 17.77
N PRO A 2 14.97 -32.72 16.48
CA PRO A 2 16.37 -32.92 16.14
C PRO A 2 17.19 -31.70 16.56
N ASP A 3 18.38 -31.95 17.11
CA ASP A 3 19.35 -30.96 17.56
C ASP A 3 19.70 -29.95 16.45
N GLU A 4 19.35 -28.67 16.66
CA GLU A 4 19.51 -27.56 15.70
C GLU A 4 20.97 -27.43 15.21
N LYS A 5 21.94 -27.80 16.06
CA LYS A 5 23.37 -27.85 15.71
C LYS A 5 23.68 -28.95 14.70
N ARG A 6 23.14 -30.16 14.86
CA ARG A 6 23.31 -31.27 13.90
C ARG A 6 22.69 -30.95 12.55
N TRP A 7 21.54 -30.27 12.53
CA TRP A 7 20.91 -29.84 11.28
C TRP A 7 21.72 -28.75 10.57
N LYS A 8 22.23 -27.74 11.29
CA LYS A 8 23.10 -26.71 10.71
C LYS A 8 24.39 -27.31 10.14
N ALA A 9 25.04 -28.22 10.87
CA ALA A 9 26.22 -28.93 10.40
C ALA A 9 25.93 -29.79 9.15
N PHE A 10 24.78 -30.48 9.11
CA PHE A 10 24.35 -31.21 7.92
C PHE A 10 24.10 -30.27 6.74
N MET A 11 23.42 -29.14 6.94
CA MET A 11 23.12 -28.17 5.87
C MET A 11 24.39 -27.49 5.31
N GLU A 12 25.50 -27.51 6.04
CA GLU A 12 26.82 -27.03 5.58
C GLU A 12 27.64 -28.11 4.87
N SER A 13 27.24 -29.38 4.92
CA SER A 13 27.96 -30.50 4.33
C SER A 13 27.80 -30.60 2.81
N SER A 14 28.70 -31.37 2.17
CA SER A 14 28.58 -31.75 0.76
C SER A 14 27.26 -32.50 0.48
N ASP A 15 26.78 -33.27 1.46
CA ASP A 15 25.56 -34.07 1.35
C ASP A 15 24.30 -33.22 1.24
N ALA A 16 24.22 -32.08 1.94
CA ALA A 16 23.08 -31.18 1.81
C ALA A 16 23.01 -30.51 0.44
N LYS A 17 24.16 -30.13 -0.16
CA LYS A 17 24.20 -29.59 -1.53
C LYS A 17 23.73 -30.64 -2.53
N MET A 18 24.20 -31.88 -2.37
CA MET A 18 23.81 -33.00 -3.21
C MET A 18 22.31 -33.32 -3.06
N LEU A 19 21.79 -33.30 -1.82
CA LEU A 19 20.38 -33.49 -1.53
C LEU A 19 19.52 -32.41 -2.21
N LEU A 20 19.84 -31.13 -2.03
CA LEU A 20 19.08 -30.05 -2.66
C LEU A 20 19.12 -30.12 -4.18
N ARG A 21 20.26 -30.51 -4.77
CA ARG A 21 20.35 -30.76 -6.22
C ARG A 21 19.46 -31.93 -6.66
N ARG A 22 19.45 -33.05 -5.92
CA ARG A 22 18.56 -34.19 -6.19
C ARG A 22 17.10 -33.82 -6.04
N MET A 23 16.74 -33.03 -5.02
CA MET A 23 15.38 -32.55 -4.84
C MET A 23 14.96 -31.60 -5.98
N ALA A 24 15.85 -30.69 -6.41
CA ALA A 24 15.60 -29.83 -7.56
C ALA A 24 15.40 -30.62 -8.86
N GLN A 25 16.11 -31.74 -9.04
CA GLN A 25 15.88 -32.66 -10.17
C GLN A 25 14.52 -33.37 -10.05
N ARG A 26 14.19 -33.88 -8.87
CA ARG A 26 12.91 -34.57 -8.61
C ARG A 26 11.70 -33.63 -8.64
N ALA A 27 11.89 -32.33 -8.48
CA ALA A 27 10.83 -31.34 -8.69
C ALA A 27 10.28 -31.37 -10.14
N ALA A 28 11.07 -31.83 -11.13
CA ALA A 28 10.60 -32.01 -12.50
C ALA A 28 10.06 -33.43 -12.79
N HIS A 29 9.88 -34.27 -11.75
CA HIS A 29 9.38 -35.64 -11.92
C HIS A 29 7.94 -35.65 -12.49
N PRO A 30 7.60 -36.60 -13.37
CA PRO A 30 6.26 -36.68 -13.96
C PRO A 30 5.18 -36.93 -12.89
N ASP A 31 5.45 -37.81 -11.92
CA ASP A 31 4.58 -38.07 -10.77
C ASP A 31 4.36 -36.78 -9.93
N PRO A 32 3.12 -36.29 -9.81
CA PRO A 32 2.77 -35.13 -9.01
C PRO A 32 3.17 -35.24 -7.53
N GLU A 33 3.05 -36.41 -6.90
CA GLU A 33 3.35 -36.56 -5.48
C GLU A 33 4.85 -36.41 -5.21
N VAL A 34 5.69 -37.05 -6.04
CA VAL A 34 7.15 -36.93 -5.94
C VAL A 34 7.59 -35.49 -6.16
N ARG A 35 6.98 -34.82 -7.16
CA ARG A 35 7.22 -33.41 -7.45
C ARG A 35 6.85 -32.53 -6.26
N GLU A 36 5.64 -32.66 -5.73
CA GLU A 36 5.14 -31.85 -4.62
C GLU A 36 5.98 -32.07 -3.35
N ARG A 37 6.27 -33.31 -2.99
CA ARG A 37 7.15 -33.62 -1.84
C ARG A 37 8.54 -33.00 -2.02
N SER A 38 9.11 -33.05 -3.22
CA SER A 38 10.43 -32.46 -3.51
C SER A 38 10.40 -30.93 -3.41
N LEU A 39 9.35 -30.30 -3.95
CA LEU A 39 9.15 -28.85 -3.85
C LEU A 39 8.91 -28.41 -2.41
N MET A 40 8.11 -29.16 -1.65
CA MET A 40 7.93 -28.94 -0.22
C MET A 40 9.27 -29.02 0.50
N VAL A 41 10.12 -30.02 0.25
CA VAL A 41 11.45 -30.09 0.89
C VAL A 41 12.35 -28.92 0.49
N LEU A 42 12.32 -28.48 -0.77
CA LEU A 42 13.12 -27.34 -1.24
C LEU A 42 12.67 -26.01 -0.61
N PHE A 43 11.36 -25.84 -0.42
CA PHE A 43 10.77 -24.58 0.06
C PHE A 43 10.38 -24.57 1.54
N ALA A 44 10.41 -25.72 2.23
CA ALA A 44 10.11 -25.85 3.65
C ALA A 44 11.31 -25.46 4.53
N SER A 45 11.95 -24.31 4.24
CA SER A 45 12.97 -23.79 5.15
C SER A 45 12.34 -23.66 6.55
N ARG A 46 12.85 -24.43 7.52
CA ARG A 46 12.36 -24.41 8.92
C ARG A 46 12.53 -23.04 9.56
N ASP A 47 13.56 -22.31 9.14
CA ASP A 47 13.82 -20.93 9.57
C ASP A 47 13.51 -19.97 8.43
N VAL A 48 12.36 -19.33 8.59
CA VAL A 48 11.81 -18.26 7.78
C VAL A 48 12.80 -17.08 7.84
N GLY A 49 13.83 -17.09 6.98
CA GLY A 49 14.97 -16.16 7.04
C GLY A 49 16.36 -16.78 6.83
N ASP A 50 16.44 -18.08 6.56
CA ASP A 50 17.71 -18.74 6.19
C ASP A 50 18.14 -18.39 4.75
N TRP A 51 18.77 -17.24 4.58
CA TRP A 51 19.34 -16.82 3.29
C TRP A 51 20.45 -17.75 2.79
N ALA A 52 21.09 -18.53 3.67
CA ALA A 52 22.07 -19.53 3.24
C ALA A 52 21.36 -20.71 2.56
N HIS A 53 20.20 -21.14 3.06
CA HIS A 53 19.32 -22.09 2.36
C HIS A 53 18.91 -21.57 0.99
N TRP A 54 18.40 -20.35 0.90
CA TRP A 54 17.99 -19.77 -0.38
C TRP A 54 19.13 -19.65 -1.39
N LYS A 55 20.35 -19.35 -0.91
CA LYS A 55 21.56 -19.38 -1.75
C LYS A 55 21.83 -20.79 -2.29
N ARG A 56 21.76 -21.83 -1.44
CA ARG A 56 21.96 -23.23 -1.86
C ARG A 56 20.89 -23.70 -2.84
N VAL A 57 19.63 -23.33 -2.62
CA VAL A 57 18.53 -23.61 -3.56
C VAL A 57 18.80 -22.93 -4.90
N LEU A 58 19.23 -21.66 -4.90
CA LEU A 58 19.65 -20.99 -6.13
C LEU A 58 20.79 -21.74 -6.82
N ASP A 59 21.86 -22.11 -6.10
CA ASP A 59 23.00 -22.86 -6.68
C ASP A 59 22.56 -24.20 -7.28
N ALA A 60 21.67 -24.93 -6.59
CA ALA A 60 21.07 -26.17 -7.10
C ALA A 60 20.27 -25.91 -8.39
N VAL A 61 19.39 -24.92 -8.40
CA VAL A 61 18.64 -24.49 -9.59
C VAL A 61 19.59 -24.09 -10.72
N LEU A 62 20.68 -23.37 -10.42
CA LEU A 62 21.68 -22.95 -11.41
C LEU A 62 22.47 -24.11 -12.01
N SER A 63 22.68 -25.20 -11.26
CA SER A 63 23.39 -26.40 -11.73
C SER A 63 22.62 -27.24 -12.75
N LEU A 64 21.29 -27.09 -12.84
CA LEU A 64 20.43 -27.87 -13.74
C LEU A 64 20.25 -27.21 -15.11
N PRO A 65 20.08 -27.95 -16.21
CA PRO A 65 19.67 -27.35 -17.48
C PRO A 65 18.26 -26.76 -17.37
N VAL A 66 17.95 -25.72 -18.17
CA VAL A 66 16.63 -25.03 -18.13
C VAL A 66 15.46 -25.99 -18.35
N GLN A 67 15.66 -27.01 -19.18
CA GLN A 67 14.67 -28.02 -19.53
C GLN A 67 14.31 -28.93 -18.35
N ALA A 68 15.17 -29.02 -17.34
CA ALA A 68 14.97 -29.82 -16.14
C ALA A 68 14.39 -29.02 -14.97
N LEU A 69 13.98 -27.76 -15.20
CA LEU A 69 13.39 -26.93 -14.16
C LEU A 69 11.87 -27.02 -14.19
N ASP A 70 11.29 -27.34 -13.04
CA ASP A 70 9.87 -27.21 -12.80
C ASP A 70 9.40 -25.74 -12.82
N ARG A 71 8.10 -25.52 -13.05
CA ARG A 71 7.48 -24.20 -13.07
C ARG A 71 7.71 -23.40 -11.78
N GLU A 72 7.66 -24.04 -10.61
CA GLU A 72 7.84 -23.34 -9.33
C GLU A 72 9.31 -22.93 -9.13
N LEU A 73 10.26 -23.73 -9.62
CA LEU A 73 11.69 -23.37 -9.61
C LEU A 73 11.99 -22.23 -10.57
N ILE A 74 11.29 -22.19 -11.71
CA ILE A 74 11.35 -21.06 -12.63
C ILE A 74 10.78 -19.81 -11.94
N ALA A 75 9.59 -19.87 -11.34
CA ALA A 75 9.00 -18.76 -10.62
C ALA A 75 9.92 -18.24 -9.50
N PHE A 76 10.47 -19.14 -8.68
CA PHE A 76 11.47 -18.82 -7.66
C PHE A 76 12.68 -18.07 -8.23
N LEU A 77 13.24 -18.53 -9.35
CA LEU A 77 14.38 -17.87 -10.01
C LEU A 77 14.03 -16.42 -10.41
N PHE A 78 12.84 -16.20 -10.97
CA PHE A 78 12.40 -14.87 -11.37
C PHE A 78 12.08 -13.98 -10.17
N ASP A 79 11.40 -14.51 -9.15
CA ASP A 79 11.11 -13.80 -7.91
C ASP A 79 12.40 -13.29 -7.27
N LEU A 80 13.39 -14.17 -7.12
CA LEU A 80 14.68 -13.85 -6.54
C LEU A 80 15.43 -12.81 -7.37
N LEU A 81 15.52 -13.00 -8.69
CA LEU A 81 16.22 -12.06 -9.57
C LEU A 81 15.59 -10.66 -9.57
N CYS A 82 14.26 -10.58 -9.58
CA CYS A 82 13.55 -9.30 -9.52
C CYS A 82 13.73 -8.64 -8.16
N TRP A 83 13.68 -9.42 -7.08
CA TRP A 83 13.89 -8.94 -5.71
C TRP A 83 15.33 -8.43 -5.46
N LEU A 84 16.34 -9.04 -6.10
CA LEU A 84 17.74 -8.59 -6.06
C LEU A 84 17.99 -7.31 -6.89
N ASP A 85 17.13 -7.02 -7.86
CA ASP A 85 17.20 -5.88 -8.78
C ASP A 85 15.94 -5.00 -8.70
N PRO A 86 15.64 -4.41 -7.52
CA PRO A 86 14.38 -3.72 -7.29
C PRO A 86 14.24 -2.47 -8.18
N VAL A 87 13.03 -2.25 -8.69
CA VAL A 87 12.71 -1.06 -9.48
C VAL A 87 12.67 0.16 -8.58
N GLY A 88 13.32 1.25 -9.01
CA GLY A 88 13.13 2.55 -8.39
C GLY A 88 14.31 3.49 -8.63
N PRO A 89 14.23 4.72 -8.09
CA PRO A 89 15.40 5.56 -7.97
C PRO A 89 16.34 4.85 -7.00
N GLY A 90 17.25 4.04 -7.56
CA GLY A 90 18.53 3.81 -6.91
C GLY A 90 19.14 5.18 -6.60
N PRO A 91 20.09 5.26 -5.67
CA PRO A 91 20.84 6.48 -5.47
C PRO A 91 21.23 7.01 -6.84
N ARG A 92 20.76 8.21 -7.19
CA ARG A 92 21.64 9.07 -7.98
C ARG A 92 22.80 9.26 -7.02
N GLY A 93 23.87 8.49 -7.20
CA GLY A 93 25.16 8.99 -6.80
C GLY A 93 25.30 10.39 -7.41
N PRO A 94 26.10 11.27 -6.79
CA PRO A 94 26.59 12.43 -7.53
C PRO A 94 27.05 11.93 -8.91
N LYS A 95 26.82 12.75 -9.94
CA LYS A 95 27.36 12.46 -11.26
C LYS A 95 28.87 12.27 -11.09
N ASP A 96 29.35 11.03 -11.06
CA ASP A 96 30.73 10.71 -11.34
C ASP A 96 30.92 10.92 -12.85
N SER A 97 31.02 12.20 -13.21
CA SER A 97 31.98 12.63 -14.22
C SER A 97 33.36 12.37 -13.60
N GLY A 98 33.88 11.17 -13.80
CA GLY A 98 35.15 10.77 -13.23
C GLY A 98 35.33 9.27 -13.38
N GLU A 99 36.15 8.89 -14.35
CA GLU A 99 36.86 7.63 -14.33
C GLU A 99 37.59 7.52 -12.97
N GLY A 100 37.01 6.77 -12.04
CA GLY A 100 37.69 6.32 -10.83
C GLY A 100 38.27 4.93 -11.09
N PRO A 101 39.60 4.72 -11.00
CA PRO A 101 40.22 3.43 -11.20
C PRO A 101 40.04 2.57 -9.94
N GLY A 102 39.53 1.36 -10.13
CA GLY A 102 39.64 0.28 -9.15
C GLY A 102 38.63 0.31 -8.02
N ASP A 103 37.43 -0.22 -8.27
CA ASP A 103 36.70 -0.90 -7.22
C ASP A 103 36.23 -2.28 -7.69
N GLN A 104 36.52 -3.25 -6.85
CA GLN A 104 36.94 -4.59 -7.24
C GLN A 104 35.80 -5.42 -7.83
N ARG A 105 36.11 -6.04 -8.97
CA ARG A 105 35.41 -7.21 -9.52
C ARG A 105 35.36 -8.31 -8.46
N VAL A 106 34.26 -8.40 -7.72
CA VAL A 106 33.79 -9.70 -7.22
C VAL A 106 32.51 -10.04 -7.96
N PRO A 107 32.58 -10.58 -9.19
CA PRO A 107 31.42 -11.19 -9.80
C PRO A 107 31.25 -12.56 -9.17
N GLY A 108 30.35 -12.67 -8.19
CA GLY A 108 29.76 -13.97 -7.92
C GLY A 108 29.18 -14.51 -9.24
N LYS A 109 29.74 -15.61 -9.76
CA LYS A 109 29.31 -16.24 -11.04
C LYS A 109 27.80 -16.54 -11.06
N ALA A 110 27.17 -16.66 -9.89
CA ALA A 110 25.76 -16.95 -9.70
C ALA A 110 24.81 -15.94 -10.36
N LEU A 111 25.02 -14.61 -10.22
CA LEU A 111 24.08 -13.64 -10.77
C LEU A 111 24.10 -13.57 -12.31
N PRO A 112 25.28 -13.51 -12.98
CA PRO A 112 25.34 -13.64 -14.44
C PRO A 112 24.76 -14.97 -14.93
N ALA A 113 25.05 -16.09 -14.26
CA ALA A 113 24.49 -17.40 -14.61
C ALA A 113 22.96 -17.43 -14.48
N ALA A 114 22.42 -16.90 -13.38
CA ALA A 114 20.99 -16.77 -13.13
C ALA A 114 20.31 -15.91 -14.20
N ARG A 115 20.90 -14.76 -14.57
CA ARG A 115 20.41 -13.92 -15.66
C ARG A 115 20.48 -14.63 -17.02
N GLY A 116 21.54 -15.37 -17.29
CA GLY A 116 21.67 -16.20 -18.51
C GLY A 116 20.58 -17.26 -18.61
N LYS A 117 20.27 -17.91 -17.48
CA LYS A 117 19.20 -18.89 -17.35
C LYS A 117 17.80 -18.26 -17.51
N ALA A 118 17.55 -17.15 -16.82
CA ALA A 118 16.31 -16.38 -16.99
C ALA A 118 16.12 -15.92 -18.44
N ARG A 119 17.19 -15.49 -19.12
CA ARG A 119 17.18 -15.16 -20.55
C ARG A 119 16.75 -16.35 -21.42
N ALA A 120 17.24 -17.56 -21.12
CA ALA A 120 16.84 -18.77 -21.83
C ALA A 120 15.34 -19.09 -21.62
N VAL A 121 14.83 -18.93 -20.39
CA VAL A 121 13.40 -19.06 -20.08
C VAL A 121 12.58 -18.00 -20.84
N LEU A 122 13.00 -16.73 -20.85
CA LEU A 122 12.29 -15.63 -21.51
C LEU A 122 12.15 -15.86 -23.03
N ARG A 123 13.10 -16.54 -23.69
CA ARG A 123 12.99 -16.92 -25.12
C ARG A 123 11.81 -17.88 -25.39
N ARG A 124 11.34 -18.58 -24.37
CA ARG A 124 10.17 -19.46 -24.40
C ARG A 124 9.31 -19.20 -23.15
N LEU A 125 8.81 -17.97 -23.02
CA LEU A 125 8.07 -17.53 -21.84
C LEU A 125 6.96 -18.53 -21.46
N PRO A 126 7.01 -19.14 -20.26
CA PRO A 126 5.96 -19.99 -19.72
C PRO A 126 4.62 -19.25 -19.54
N MET A 127 3.51 -19.98 -19.43
CA MET A 127 2.17 -19.37 -19.27
C MET A 127 1.96 -18.80 -17.87
N ASP A 128 2.38 -19.56 -16.86
CA ASP A 128 2.35 -19.24 -15.43
C ASP A 128 3.09 -17.94 -15.07
N LEU A 129 4.18 -17.60 -15.77
CA LEU A 129 4.86 -16.33 -15.55
C LEU A 129 4.12 -15.12 -16.13
N GLN A 130 3.21 -15.31 -17.09
CA GLN A 130 2.56 -14.20 -17.79
C GLN A 130 1.62 -13.41 -16.86
N ASP A 131 1.07 -14.07 -15.85
CA ASP A 131 0.19 -13.44 -14.85
C ASP A 131 0.97 -12.89 -13.65
N ARG A 132 2.31 -12.94 -13.67
CA ARG A 132 3.16 -12.40 -12.59
C ARG A 132 3.50 -10.92 -12.84
N ALA A 133 3.52 -10.14 -11.77
CA ALA A 133 3.80 -8.71 -11.81
C ALA A 133 5.30 -8.38 -11.89
N TYR A 134 6.09 -9.16 -12.64
CA TYR A 134 7.54 -8.94 -12.77
C TYR A 134 7.86 -7.65 -13.49
N PRO A 135 8.87 -6.89 -13.06
CA PRO A 135 9.14 -5.58 -13.59
C PRO A 135 9.77 -5.68 -14.98
N LEU A 136 9.06 -5.17 -15.97
CA LEU A 136 9.37 -5.37 -17.38
C LEU A 136 10.74 -4.80 -17.79
N HIS A 137 11.16 -3.72 -17.14
CA HIS A 137 12.48 -3.13 -17.37
C HIS A 137 13.63 -4.10 -17.03
N SER A 138 13.53 -4.84 -15.92
CA SER A 138 14.52 -5.88 -15.53
C SER A 138 14.49 -7.03 -16.52
N LEU A 139 13.28 -7.51 -16.87
CA LEU A 139 13.12 -8.61 -17.81
C LEU A 139 13.77 -8.31 -19.16
N ILE A 140 13.47 -7.14 -19.74
CA ILE A 140 14.02 -6.74 -21.05
C ILE A 140 15.55 -6.58 -21.00
N ALA A 141 16.10 -6.17 -19.86
CA ALA A 141 17.56 -6.10 -19.69
C ALA A 141 18.21 -7.50 -19.74
N TRP A 142 17.52 -8.55 -19.28
CA TRP A 142 18.00 -9.93 -19.35
C TRP A 142 17.72 -10.57 -20.72
N GLY A 143 16.54 -10.31 -21.30
CA GLY A 143 16.16 -10.76 -22.63
C GLY A 143 14.70 -10.44 -22.99
N PRO A 144 14.33 -10.51 -24.28
CA PRO A 144 12.94 -10.28 -24.68
C PRO A 144 12.03 -11.42 -24.19
N PRO A 145 10.93 -11.16 -23.46
CA PRO A 145 9.91 -12.16 -23.19
C PRO A 145 9.19 -12.55 -24.49
N ILE A 146 9.26 -13.82 -24.91
CA ILE A 146 8.63 -14.32 -26.14
C ILE A 146 7.53 -15.32 -25.77
N PRO A 147 6.25 -14.89 -25.75
CA PRO A 147 5.13 -15.78 -25.44
C PRO A 147 4.90 -16.79 -26.57
N ARG A 148 4.24 -17.92 -26.27
CA ARG A 148 3.97 -19.03 -27.22
C ARG A 148 3.51 -18.59 -28.62
N PRO A 149 2.55 -17.67 -28.81
CA PRO A 149 2.08 -17.27 -30.15
C PRO A 149 3.16 -16.60 -31.02
N TYR A 150 4.21 -16.04 -30.41
CA TYR A 150 5.23 -15.25 -31.13
C TYR A 150 6.56 -15.98 -31.25
N ARG A 151 6.59 -17.31 -31.06
CA ARG A 151 7.82 -18.11 -31.14
C ARG A 151 8.27 -18.43 -32.57
N ARG A 152 7.41 -18.28 -33.59
CA ARG A 152 7.67 -18.71 -34.98
C ARG A 152 7.48 -17.59 -36.02
N GLY A 153 8.21 -17.71 -37.14
CA GLY A 153 7.95 -16.98 -38.38
C GLY A 153 7.95 -15.45 -38.29
N PRO A 154 7.10 -14.77 -39.09
CA PRO A 154 6.99 -13.31 -39.12
C PRO A 154 6.51 -12.68 -37.80
N SER A 155 5.66 -13.38 -37.02
CA SER A 155 5.14 -12.87 -35.75
C SER A 155 6.24 -12.66 -34.70
N ARG A 156 7.27 -13.52 -34.69
CA ARG A 156 8.45 -13.34 -33.83
C ARG A 156 9.19 -12.06 -34.16
N HIS A 157 9.43 -11.79 -35.44
CA HIS A 157 10.14 -10.60 -35.90
C HIS A 157 9.37 -9.32 -35.55
N ALA A 158 8.05 -9.31 -35.80
CA ALA A 158 7.18 -8.20 -35.44
C ALA A 158 7.21 -7.92 -33.92
N TRP A 159 7.10 -8.96 -33.09
CA TRP A 159 7.17 -8.87 -31.64
C TRP A 159 8.51 -8.31 -31.15
N LEU A 160 9.62 -8.87 -31.61
CA LEU A 160 10.96 -8.43 -31.26
C LEU A 160 11.23 -6.98 -31.68
N ARG A 161 10.75 -6.55 -32.85
CA ARG A 161 10.83 -5.15 -33.29
C ARG A 161 10.12 -4.21 -32.32
N ARG A 162 8.94 -4.58 -31.80
CA ARG A 162 8.22 -3.77 -30.80
C ARG A 162 8.93 -3.73 -29.45
N LEU A 163 9.43 -4.87 -28.97
CA LEU A 163 10.23 -4.91 -27.73
C LEU A 163 11.53 -4.10 -27.87
N ARG A 164 12.17 -4.09 -29.05
CA ARG A 164 13.35 -3.26 -29.33
C ARG A 164 13.05 -1.77 -29.21
N ILE A 165 11.84 -1.33 -29.59
CA ILE A 165 11.40 0.07 -29.43
C ILE A 165 11.05 0.37 -27.96
N LEU A 166 10.45 -0.60 -27.27
CA LEU A 166 10.05 -0.48 -25.86
C LEU A 166 11.26 -0.38 -24.92
N GLY A 167 12.32 -1.16 -25.17
CA GLY A 167 13.50 -1.26 -24.30
C GLY A 167 14.19 0.08 -24.00
N PRO A 168 14.57 0.89 -24.99
CA PRO A 168 15.13 2.22 -24.77
C PRO A 168 14.20 3.14 -23.95
N ARG A 169 12.89 3.13 -24.22
CA ARG A 169 11.91 3.97 -23.49
C ARG A 169 11.78 3.58 -22.02
N LEU A 170 11.83 2.29 -21.72
CA LEU A 170 11.85 1.79 -20.33
C LEU A 170 13.18 2.05 -19.62
N ARG A 171 14.30 2.17 -20.37
CA ARG A 171 15.63 2.45 -19.80
C ARG A 171 15.88 3.94 -19.55
N GLN A 172 15.39 4.81 -20.45
CA GLN A 172 15.57 6.26 -20.35
C GLN A 172 14.82 6.88 -19.17
N ASN A 173 13.74 6.25 -18.71
CA ASN A 173 12.98 6.68 -17.56
C ASN A 173 12.97 5.56 -16.52
N ARG A 174 13.80 5.62 -15.47
CA ARG A 174 13.55 4.78 -14.28
C ARG A 174 12.20 5.23 -13.71
N PRO A 175 11.13 4.45 -13.87
CA PRO A 175 9.81 4.90 -13.48
C PRO A 175 9.77 5.03 -11.96
N LYS A 176 8.94 5.94 -11.44
CA LYS A 176 8.50 5.85 -10.05
C LYS A 176 7.95 4.43 -9.82
N THR A 177 8.15 3.88 -8.63
CA THR A 177 7.74 2.50 -8.30
C THR A 177 6.29 2.22 -8.71
N TRP A 178 5.37 3.14 -8.45
CA TRP A 178 3.97 3.02 -8.86
C TRP A 178 3.71 3.03 -10.37
N ALA A 179 4.60 3.61 -11.18
CA ALA A 179 4.48 3.68 -12.64
C ALA A 179 5.24 2.55 -13.36
N ALA A 180 5.91 1.71 -12.60
CA ALA A 180 6.75 0.65 -13.12
C ALA A 180 5.89 -0.40 -13.83
N MET A 181 6.34 -0.72 -15.03
CA MET A 181 5.65 -1.65 -15.89
C MET A 181 5.90 -3.08 -15.51
N THR A 182 4.90 -3.93 -15.63
CA THR A 182 5.00 -5.35 -15.29
C THR A 182 4.78 -6.30 -16.48
N LEU A 183 5.16 -7.56 -16.31
CA LEU A 183 4.92 -8.61 -17.30
C LEU A 183 3.43 -8.90 -17.46
N ARG A 184 2.68 -8.99 -16.35
CA ARG A 184 1.21 -9.08 -16.32
C ARG A 184 0.54 -8.04 -17.20
N GLU A 185 0.97 -6.80 -17.05
CA GLU A 185 0.51 -5.67 -17.85
C GLU A 185 0.81 -5.84 -19.34
N LEU A 186 2.05 -6.23 -19.67
CA LEU A 186 2.45 -6.49 -21.04
C LEU A 186 1.67 -7.67 -21.65
N ALA A 187 1.33 -8.68 -20.85
CA ALA A 187 0.64 -9.89 -21.29
C ALA A 187 -0.78 -9.66 -21.81
N ALA A 188 -1.46 -8.61 -21.34
CA ALA A 188 -2.74 -8.18 -21.90
C ALA A 188 -2.67 -7.87 -23.41
N ALA A 189 -1.48 -7.54 -23.95
CA ALA A 189 -1.30 -7.29 -25.38
C ALA A 189 -1.50 -8.54 -26.25
N TRP A 190 -1.45 -9.75 -25.69
CA TRP A 190 -1.65 -11.01 -26.43
C TRP A 190 -2.64 -12.01 -25.79
N ILE A 191 -2.96 -11.88 -24.51
CA ILE A 191 -3.96 -12.72 -23.84
C ILE A 191 -5.36 -12.11 -24.06
N ARG A 192 -6.23 -12.79 -24.84
CA ARG A 192 -7.57 -12.31 -25.21
C ARG A 192 -8.69 -12.70 -24.22
N GLY A 193 -8.44 -13.64 -23.32
CA GLY A 193 -9.40 -14.15 -22.34
C GLY A 193 -9.04 -15.58 -21.90
N PRO A 194 -9.73 -16.13 -20.88
CA PRO A 194 -9.40 -17.43 -20.26
C PRO A 194 -9.58 -18.64 -21.21
N ARG A 195 -10.32 -18.49 -22.32
CA ARG A 195 -10.60 -19.58 -23.29
C ARG A 195 -10.00 -19.38 -24.68
N THR A 196 -9.46 -18.21 -24.99
CA THR A 196 -8.93 -17.93 -26.33
C THR A 196 -7.46 -18.28 -26.42
N ALA A 197 -7.16 -19.30 -27.23
CA ALA A 197 -5.81 -19.62 -27.65
C ALA A 197 -5.08 -18.36 -28.15
N ALA A 198 -3.87 -18.18 -27.63
CA ALA A 198 -2.79 -17.34 -28.13
C ALA A 198 -2.89 -17.03 -29.63
N ASN A 199 -3.34 -15.82 -29.99
CA ASN A 199 -3.54 -15.41 -31.38
C ASN A 199 -2.26 -14.94 -32.06
N ARG A 200 -2.25 -14.94 -33.41
CA ARG A 200 -1.21 -14.26 -34.23
C ARG A 200 -1.09 -12.79 -33.81
N PHE A 201 0.11 -12.22 -34.01
CA PHE A 201 0.38 -10.84 -33.62
C PHE A 201 -0.59 -9.89 -34.33
N TYR A 202 -1.37 -9.12 -33.55
CA TYR A 202 -2.34 -8.17 -34.07
C TYR A 202 -1.90 -6.73 -33.78
N PRO A 203 -1.41 -5.98 -34.79
CA PRO A 203 -0.91 -4.62 -34.61
C PRO A 203 -1.92 -3.68 -33.94
N GLY A 204 -3.22 -3.81 -34.25
CA GLY A 204 -4.26 -2.98 -33.67
C GLY A 204 -4.38 -3.12 -32.15
N ARG A 205 -4.24 -4.35 -31.63
CA ARG A 205 -4.25 -4.59 -30.17
C ARG A 205 -2.97 -4.09 -29.52
N TRP A 206 -1.82 -4.19 -30.19
CA TRP A 206 -0.60 -3.53 -29.70
C TRP A 206 -0.76 -2.01 -29.65
N LEU A 207 -1.49 -1.39 -30.57
CA LEU A 207 -1.75 0.06 -30.51
C LEU A 207 -2.75 0.41 -29.40
N GLN A 208 -3.77 -0.42 -29.17
CA GLN A 208 -4.75 -0.21 -28.10
C GLN A 208 -4.16 -0.47 -26.71
N VAL A 209 -3.42 -1.57 -26.54
CA VAL A 209 -2.91 -2.07 -25.25
C VAL A 209 -1.44 -1.71 -25.06
N GLY A 210 -0.60 -1.78 -26.08
CA GLY A 210 0.83 -1.47 -25.99
C GLY A 210 1.19 0.02 -26.03
N ARG A 211 0.27 0.92 -26.43
CA ARG A 211 0.52 2.37 -26.41
C ARG A 211 0.36 2.99 -25.01
N PRO A 212 -0.65 2.65 -24.20
CA PRO A 212 -0.76 3.15 -22.83
C PRO A 212 0.41 2.71 -21.93
N ILE A 213 1.02 1.53 -22.19
CA ILE A 213 2.31 1.06 -21.63
C ILE A 213 3.37 2.15 -21.71
N LEU A 214 3.45 2.84 -22.85
CA LEU A 214 4.52 3.76 -23.18
C LEU A 214 4.28 5.18 -22.68
N LEU A 215 3.14 5.44 -22.03
CA LEU A 215 2.86 6.78 -21.53
C LEU A 215 3.81 7.12 -20.37
N PRO A 216 4.36 8.35 -20.35
CA PRO A 216 5.23 8.79 -19.28
C PRO A 216 4.44 8.94 -17.97
N PRO A 217 5.11 8.83 -16.80
CA PRO A 217 4.49 9.19 -15.53
C PRO A 217 4.13 10.68 -15.52
N GLY A 218 2.87 10.98 -15.25
CA GLY A 218 2.37 12.35 -15.09
C GLY A 218 2.59 12.86 -13.66
N SER A 219 2.74 14.17 -13.52
CA SER A 219 2.84 14.85 -12.22
C SER A 219 1.48 15.29 -11.68
N ARG A 220 0.46 15.51 -12.54
CA ARG A 220 -0.91 15.88 -12.15
C ARG A 220 -1.94 15.39 -13.18
N PRO A 221 -3.05 14.77 -12.78
CA PRO A 221 -4.26 14.71 -13.60
C PRO A 221 -4.77 16.13 -13.85
N ARG A 222 -4.95 16.53 -15.11
CA ARG A 222 -5.64 17.80 -15.43
C ARG A 222 -7.11 17.66 -15.04
N ALA A 223 -7.64 18.67 -14.35
CA ALA A 223 -8.98 18.62 -13.75
C ALA A 223 -10.11 18.93 -14.75
N SER A 224 -9.76 19.41 -15.95
CA SER A 224 -10.69 20.06 -16.88
C SER A 224 -10.38 19.65 -18.31
N CYS A 225 -10.78 18.44 -18.69
CA CYS A 225 -10.96 18.10 -20.10
C CYS A 225 -12.04 17.02 -20.16
N PRO A 226 -13.08 17.17 -21.01
CA PRO A 226 -13.92 16.04 -21.39
C PRO A 226 -13.01 15.05 -22.12
N GLY A 227 -12.58 14.00 -21.43
CA GLY A 227 -11.65 13.04 -22.00
C GLY A 227 -12.32 12.24 -23.12
N ARG A 228 -11.87 12.42 -24.37
CA ARG A 228 -12.19 11.53 -25.51
C ARG A 228 -11.74 10.07 -25.29
N ILE A 229 -11.04 9.77 -24.19
CA ILE A 229 -10.52 8.44 -23.83
C ILE A 229 -10.78 8.22 -22.33
N ALA A 230 -11.58 7.21 -21.99
CA ALA A 230 -11.90 6.84 -20.62
C ALA A 230 -10.64 6.35 -19.87
N PRO A 231 -10.45 6.70 -18.58
CA PRO A 231 -9.33 6.22 -17.79
C PRO A 231 -9.39 4.69 -17.59
N GLN A 232 -8.24 4.01 -17.70
CA GLN A 232 -8.17 2.54 -17.63
C GLN A 232 -7.05 2.10 -16.66
N PRO A 233 -7.38 1.39 -15.56
CA PRO A 233 -6.37 0.85 -14.62
C PRO A 233 -5.49 -0.12 -15.38
N GLY A 234 -4.21 0.20 -15.55
CA GLY A 234 -3.37 -0.55 -16.47
C GLY A 234 -4.00 -0.73 -17.85
N PHE A 235 -4.22 -2.00 -18.20
CA PHE A 235 -4.76 -2.48 -19.49
C PHE A 235 -6.12 -3.15 -19.36
N PHE A 236 -6.90 -2.75 -18.36
CA PHE A 236 -8.23 -3.29 -18.16
C PHE A 236 -9.10 -3.09 -19.40
N GLY A 237 -9.73 -4.18 -19.85
CA GLY A 237 -10.78 -4.10 -20.86
C GLY A 237 -11.96 -3.28 -20.36
N GLY A 238 -12.86 -2.90 -21.27
CA GLY A 238 -14.01 -2.06 -20.95
C GLY A 238 -14.88 -2.60 -19.80
N SER A 239 -15.05 -3.93 -19.68
CA SER A 239 -15.80 -4.55 -18.58
C SER A 239 -15.18 -4.29 -17.22
N ARG A 240 -13.87 -4.54 -17.04
CA ARG A 240 -13.17 -4.31 -15.77
C ARG A 240 -13.11 -2.83 -15.39
N CYS A 241 -13.00 -1.93 -16.36
CA CYS A 241 -13.09 -0.50 -16.10
C CYS A 241 -14.48 -0.10 -15.60
N ARG A 242 -15.55 -0.65 -16.20
CA ARG A 242 -16.92 -0.46 -15.71
C ARG A 242 -17.12 -1.03 -14.31
N THR A 243 -16.58 -2.21 -14.02
CA THR A 243 -16.62 -2.78 -12.66
C THR A 243 -15.94 -1.84 -11.65
N LEU A 244 -14.78 -1.28 -11.98
CA LEU A 244 -14.10 -0.35 -11.08
C LEU A 244 -14.88 0.96 -10.90
N GLU A 245 -15.45 1.53 -11.96
CA GLU A 245 -16.32 2.72 -11.84
C GLU A 245 -17.55 2.41 -10.96
N HIS A 246 -18.18 1.24 -11.13
CA HIS A 246 -19.31 0.84 -10.30
C HIS A 246 -18.91 0.67 -8.82
N LEU A 247 -17.74 0.10 -8.54
CA LEU A 247 -17.17 0.08 -7.19
C LEU A 247 -16.95 1.49 -6.64
N MET A 248 -16.42 2.42 -7.44
CA MET A 248 -16.25 3.82 -7.02
C MET A 248 -17.58 4.50 -6.73
N GLU A 249 -18.64 4.24 -7.50
CA GLU A 249 -19.99 4.75 -7.24
C GLU A 249 -20.55 4.23 -5.92
N ARG A 250 -20.42 2.93 -5.64
CA ARG A 250 -20.86 2.34 -4.37
C ARG A 250 -20.05 2.88 -3.18
N THR A 251 -18.73 3.01 -3.33
CA THR A 251 -17.88 3.66 -2.33
C THR A 251 -18.22 5.15 -2.18
N ALA A 252 -18.64 5.87 -3.22
CA ALA A 252 -19.08 7.26 -3.07
C ALA A 252 -20.33 7.37 -2.17
N ARG A 253 -21.32 6.48 -2.33
CA ARG A 253 -22.50 6.42 -1.45
C ARG A 253 -22.13 6.13 0.01
N GLU A 254 -21.16 5.25 0.23
CA GLU A 254 -20.57 5.00 1.56
C GLU A 254 -19.97 6.28 2.17
N LEU A 255 -19.18 7.01 1.39
CA LEU A 255 -18.56 8.27 1.81
C LEU A 255 -19.60 9.38 2.07
N GLU A 256 -20.64 9.48 1.24
CA GLU A 256 -21.77 10.40 1.45
C GLU A 256 -22.49 10.12 2.78
N ALA A 257 -22.75 8.84 3.08
CA ALA A 257 -23.38 8.43 4.33
C ALA A 257 -22.51 8.80 5.56
N VAL A 258 -21.20 8.59 5.49
CA VAL A 258 -20.24 9.00 6.53
C VAL A 258 -20.26 10.51 6.74
N ARG A 259 -20.13 11.28 5.65
CA ARG A 259 -20.12 12.75 5.70
C ARG A 259 -21.43 13.29 6.29
N ARG A 260 -22.58 12.80 5.81
CA ARG A 260 -23.90 13.21 6.27
C ARG A 260 -24.07 12.96 7.78
N LEU A 261 -23.71 11.77 8.25
CA LEU A 261 -23.82 11.45 9.66
C LEU A 261 -22.94 12.37 10.52
N ALA A 262 -21.67 12.58 10.14
CA ALA A 262 -20.77 13.44 10.90
C ALA A 262 -21.27 14.90 10.97
N LEU A 263 -21.79 15.45 9.87
CA LEU A 263 -22.37 16.80 9.85
C LEU A 263 -23.65 16.88 10.70
N ALA A 264 -24.54 15.90 10.58
CA ALA A 264 -25.79 15.84 11.35
C ALA A 264 -25.51 15.79 12.85
N VAL A 265 -24.54 14.98 13.29
CA VAL A 265 -24.10 14.89 14.68
C VAL A 265 -23.52 16.22 15.16
N SER A 266 -22.62 16.83 14.37
CA SER A 266 -22.03 18.14 14.74
C SER A 266 -23.09 19.22 14.92
N ARG A 267 -24.05 19.29 14.00
CA ARG A 267 -25.19 20.22 14.04
C ARG A 267 -26.07 19.99 15.26
N LYS A 268 -26.56 18.77 15.45
CA LYS A 268 -27.48 18.41 16.55
C LYS A 268 -26.84 18.60 17.92
N LYS A 269 -25.56 18.24 18.05
CA LYS A 269 -24.83 18.36 19.31
C LYS A 269 -24.23 19.74 19.54
N ARG A 270 -24.29 20.65 18.56
CA ARG A 270 -23.66 21.97 18.62
C ARG A 270 -22.19 21.87 19.06
N ARG A 271 -21.48 20.91 18.47
CA ARG A 271 -20.09 20.57 18.80
C ARG A 271 -19.30 20.21 17.56
N VAL A 272 -17.98 20.38 17.63
CA VAL A 272 -17.07 19.86 16.61
C VAL A 272 -17.10 18.34 16.64
N VAL A 273 -17.13 17.72 15.46
CA VAL A 273 -16.95 16.28 15.31
C VAL A 273 -15.52 16.00 14.83
N LEU A 274 -14.79 15.21 15.61
CA LEU A 274 -13.51 14.63 15.21
C LEU A 274 -13.78 13.28 14.55
N SER A 275 -13.58 13.22 13.24
CA SER A 275 -13.87 12.03 12.43
C SER A 275 -12.58 11.26 12.15
N LEU A 276 -12.37 10.15 12.86
CA LEU A 276 -11.19 9.30 12.79
C LEU A 276 -11.41 8.15 11.80
N HIS A 277 -10.50 7.97 10.83
CA HIS A 277 -10.65 6.99 9.75
C HIS A 277 -9.46 6.03 9.72
N ASN A 278 -9.69 4.73 9.97
CA ASN A 278 -8.58 3.77 9.97
C ASN A 278 -8.02 3.50 8.56
N ALA A 279 -6.70 3.59 8.38
CA ALA A 279 -5.99 3.60 7.10
C ALA A 279 -6.10 2.34 6.20
N THR A 280 -6.84 1.30 6.60
CA THR A 280 -7.08 0.10 5.78
C THR A 280 -8.41 0.17 5.05
N LEU A 281 -9.51 -0.28 5.65
CA LEU A 281 -10.80 -0.38 4.95
C LEU A 281 -11.59 0.93 4.97
N ALA A 282 -11.46 1.68 6.06
CA ALA A 282 -12.17 2.94 6.26
C ALA A 282 -11.43 4.18 5.74
N ALA A 283 -10.18 4.08 5.29
CA ALA A 283 -9.36 5.25 4.92
C ALA A 283 -10.05 6.16 3.89
N CYS A 284 -10.72 5.55 2.91
CA CYS A 284 -11.45 6.26 1.86
C CYS A 284 -12.53 7.19 2.43
N SER A 285 -13.13 6.83 3.56
CA SER A 285 -14.19 7.64 4.19
C SER A 285 -13.69 9.01 4.66
N GLY A 286 -12.41 9.15 4.99
CA GLY A 286 -11.81 10.45 5.31
C GLY A 286 -11.68 11.38 4.10
N TRP A 287 -11.79 10.85 2.87
CA TRP A 287 -11.81 11.67 1.66
C TRP A 287 -13.20 12.24 1.34
N ALA A 288 -14.24 11.84 2.07
CA ALA A 288 -15.60 12.34 1.88
C ALA A 288 -15.73 13.85 2.17
N PHE A 289 -14.86 14.39 3.01
CA PHE A 289 -14.98 15.73 3.54
C PHE A 289 -14.36 16.78 2.62
N GLU A 290 -14.93 17.98 2.68
CA GLU A 290 -14.41 19.16 1.99
C GLU A 290 -13.09 19.59 2.66
N SER A 291 -12.36 20.52 2.04
CA SER A 291 -11.36 21.25 2.83
C SER A 291 -12.08 21.94 4.00
N LEU A 292 -11.41 22.17 5.13
CA LEU A 292 -12.03 22.89 6.26
C LEU A 292 -12.70 24.18 5.80
N GLY A 293 -12.02 24.95 4.95
CA GLY A 293 -12.53 26.19 4.37
C GLY A 293 -13.76 26.05 3.48
N GLY A 294 -14.08 24.85 2.98
CA GLY A 294 -15.29 24.57 2.21
C GLY A 294 -16.53 24.35 3.07
N GLN A 295 -16.36 24.22 4.40
CA GLN A 295 -17.44 24.09 5.38
C GLN A 295 -17.96 25.45 5.88
N PHE A 296 -17.33 26.55 5.48
CA PHE A 296 -17.72 27.91 5.87
C PHE A 296 -18.70 28.51 4.85
N PRO A 297 -19.66 29.33 5.30
CA PRO A 297 -20.65 29.95 4.42
C PRO A 297 -20.01 30.96 3.46
N ASP A 298 -18.98 31.68 3.90
CA ASP A 298 -18.33 32.74 3.14
C ASP A 298 -16.81 32.83 3.40
N GLU A 299 -16.12 33.58 2.54
CA GLU A 299 -14.67 33.75 2.55
C GLU A 299 -14.16 34.55 3.77
N THR A 300 -14.94 35.52 4.26
CA THR A 300 -14.57 36.39 5.37
C THR A 300 -14.56 35.60 6.68
N SER A 301 -15.64 34.88 6.95
CA SER A 301 -15.75 33.96 8.09
C SER A 301 -14.61 32.95 8.09
N ARG A 302 -14.28 32.38 6.92
CA ARG A 302 -13.15 31.45 6.78
C ARG A 302 -11.81 32.08 7.17
N ARG A 303 -11.52 33.28 6.66
CA ARG A 303 -10.24 33.97 6.93
C ARG A 303 -10.09 34.32 8.39
N GLU A 304 -11.16 34.82 9.01
CA GLU A 304 -11.15 35.15 10.43
C GLU A 304 -10.92 33.90 11.28
N PHE A 305 -11.65 32.81 11.01
CA PHE A 305 -11.46 31.54 11.71
C PHE A 305 -10.02 31.05 11.60
N TYR A 306 -9.45 31.03 10.40
CA TYR A 306 -8.05 30.63 10.21
C TYR A 306 -7.05 31.58 10.89
N GLY A 307 -7.34 32.88 10.93
CA GLY A 307 -6.56 33.85 11.69
C GLY A 307 -6.49 33.47 13.17
N ARG A 308 -7.64 33.18 13.79
CA ARG A 308 -7.75 32.77 15.19
C ARG A 308 -7.11 31.41 15.45
N VAL A 309 -7.32 30.42 14.58
CA VAL A 309 -6.67 29.10 14.70
C VAL A 309 -5.15 29.22 14.61
N ARG A 310 -4.60 30.07 13.73
CA ARG A 310 -3.14 30.29 13.67
C ARG A 310 -2.62 30.87 14.98
N GLU A 311 -3.32 31.86 15.51
CA GLU A 311 -2.92 32.53 16.74
C GLU A 311 -2.99 31.56 17.94
N ARG A 312 -4.11 30.86 18.08
CA ARG A 312 -4.29 29.82 19.10
C ARG A 312 -3.28 28.67 18.95
N ALA A 313 -2.94 28.24 17.74
CA ALA A 313 -1.90 27.23 17.51
C ALA A 313 -0.49 27.71 17.91
N ARG A 314 -0.18 29.01 17.73
CA ARG A 314 1.09 29.60 18.21
C ARG A 314 1.12 29.70 19.74
N GLN A 315 0.02 30.10 20.36
CA GLN A 315 -0.10 30.17 21.82
C GLN A 315 -0.06 28.77 22.45
N ALA A 316 -0.73 27.81 21.82
CA ALA A 316 -0.71 26.41 22.21
C ALA A 316 0.71 25.87 22.20
N ALA A 317 1.57 26.27 21.23
CA ALA A 317 2.99 25.89 21.17
C ALA A 317 3.76 26.14 22.48
N GLY A 318 3.33 27.10 23.31
CA GLY A 318 3.83 27.28 24.69
C GLY A 318 3.24 26.29 25.70
N ARG A 319 1.92 26.04 25.65
CA ARG A 319 1.22 25.00 26.45
C ARG A 319 1.68 23.57 26.15
N PHE A 320 2.30 23.34 25.00
CA PHE A 320 2.94 22.06 24.65
C PHE A 320 3.99 21.62 25.66
N GLN A 321 4.58 22.49 26.48
CA GLN A 321 5.53 22.05 27.50
C GLN A 321 4.84 21.18 28.59
N ALA A 322 3.61 21.52 28.98
CA ALA A 322 2.85 20.75 29.98
C ALA A 322 2.25 19.45 29.39
N ALA A 323 1.83 19.45 28.12
CA ALA A 323 1.34 18.27 27.42
C ALA A 323 2.41 17.51 26.60
N ALA A 324 3.69 17.88 26.75
CA ALA A 324 4.80 17.31 25.98
C ALA A 324 4.92 15.81 26.20
N ALA A 325 4.82 15.37 27.46
CA ALA A 325 5.00 13.96 27.83
C ALA A 325 3.92 13.04 27.21
N PRO A 326 2.60 13.34 27.31
CA PRO A 326 1.56 12.55 26.62
C PRO A 326 1.73 12.49 25.08
N ILE A 327 2.03 13.62 24.43
CA ILE A 327 2.20 13.67 22.96
C ILE A 327 3.45 12.92 22.52
N GLN A 328 4.53 13.00 23.30
CA GLN A 328 5.75 12.25 23.06
C GLN A 328 5.53 10.76 23.29
N SER A 329 4.78 10.37 24.33
CA SER A 329 4.34 8.99 24.54
C SER A 329 3.54 8.47 23.34
N LEU A 330 2.60 9.27 22.82
CA LEU A 330 1.85 8.92 21.60
C LEU A 330 2.74 8.75 20.38
N TRP A 331 3.75 9.61 20.21
CA TRP A 331 4.74 9.46 19.14
C TRP A 331 5.48 8.13 19.27
N HIS A 332 5.97 7.79 20.46
CA HIS A 332 6.68 6.54 20.71
C HIS A 332 5.80 5.32 20.44
N LEU A 333 4.54 5.33 20.91
CA LEU A 333 3.58 4.25 20.63
C LEU A 333 3.31 4.11 19.13
N TRP A 334 3.11 5.22 18.42
CA TRP A 334 2.92 5.23 16.96
C TRP A 334 4.14 4.68 16.22
N GLU A 335 5.34 5.10 16.61
CA GLU A 335 6.60 4.71 16.00
C GLU A 335 6.90 3.22 16.22
N GLU A 336 6.75 2.72 17.44
CA GLU A 336 6.95 1.32 17.81
C GLU A 336 5.97 0.38 17.10
N ARG A 337 4.70 0.81 16.97
CA ARG A 337 3.66 -0.07 16.42
C ARG A 337 3.59 -0.06 14.89
N LEU A 338 3.89 1.06 14.25
CA LEU A 338 3.70 1.24 12.81
C LEU A 338 5.03 1.30 12.05
N VAL A 339 5.97 2.12 12.49
CA VAL A 339 7.20 2.42 11.74
C VAL A 339 8.26 1.34 11.93
N LYS A 340 8.58 1.03 13.19
CA LYS A 340 9.67 0.11 13.53
C LYS A 340 9.54 -1.27 12.87
N PRO A 341 8.36 -1.93 12.81
CA PRO A 341 8.24 -3.22 12.11
C PRO A 341 8.55 -3.12 10.61
N LYS A 342 8.12 -2.03 9.95
CA LYS A 342 8.41 -1.79 8.52
C LYS A 342 9.89 -1.53 8.29
N VAL A 343 10.52 -0.76 9.17
CA VAL A 343 11.96 -0.48 9.13
C VAL A 343 12.75 -1.77 9.34
N LEU A 344 12.41 -2.57 10.35
CA LEU A 344 13.04 -3.86 10.61
C LEU A 344 12.88 -4.80 9.40
N PHE A 345 11.70 -4.88 8.80
CA PHE A 345 11.47 -5.69 7.60
C PHE A 345 12.32 -5.20 6.41
N ALA A 346 12.32 -3.89 6.13
CA ALA A 346 13.09 -3.33 5.02
C ALA A 346 14.61 -3.49 5.20
N LEU A 347 15.11 -3.36 6.43
CA LEU A 347 16.50 -3.64 6.78
C LEU A 347 16.82 -5.13 6.68
N TRP A 348 15.90 -5.99 7.12
CA TRP A 348 16.03 -7.46 7.01
C TRP A 348 16.11 -7.90 5.55
N GLU A 349 15.29 -7.33 4.66
CA GLU A 349 15.41 -7.56 3.22
C GLU A 349 16.76 -7.08 2.68
N ALA A 350 17.21 -5.87 3.05
CA ALA A 350 18.50 -5.33 2.63
C ALA A 350 19.67 -6.22 3.10
N TRP A 351 19.57 -6.76 4.32
CA TRP A 351 20.50 -7.73 4.87
C TRP A 351 20.46 -9.06 4.10
N GLY A 352 19.28 -9.58 3.77
CA GLY A 352 19.15 -10.77 2.91
C GLY A 352 19.81 -10.58 1.54
N ARG A 353 19.59 -9.42 0.90
CA ARG A 353 20.21 -9.07 -0.39
C ARG A 353 21.73 -9.02 -0.27
N SER A 354 22.28 -8.49 0.82
CA SER A 354 23.74 -8.42 1.01
C SER A 354 24.37 -9.79 1.27
N ARG A 355 23.65 -10.73 1.88
CA ARG A 355 24.09 -12.13 2.04
C ARG A 355 24.14 -12.89 0.72
N LEU A 356 23.23 -12.57 -0.20
CA LEU A 356 23.18 -13.20 -1.53
C LEU A 356 24.14 -12.53 -2.53
N ILE A 357 24.28 -11.20 -2.45
CA ILE A 357 25.16 -10.40 -3.33
C ILE A 357 25.92 -9.39 -2.46
N PRO A 358 27.24 -9.56 -2.23
CA PRO A 358 28.03 -8.65 -1.41
C PRO A 358 27.96 -7.17 -1.83
N SER A 359 27.91 -6.89 -3.14
CA SER A 359 27.79 -5.50 -3.65
C SER A 359 26.47 -4.81 -3.29
N LYS A 360 25.48 -5.53 -2.76
CA LYS A 360 24.23 -4.95 -2.22
C LYS A 360 24.36 -4.52 -0.75
N ALA A 361 25.46 -4.80 -0.08
CA ALA A 361 25.73 -4.38 1.30
C ALA A 361 25.64 -2.85 1.48
N ALA A 362 26.05 -2.07 0.48
CA ALA A 362 26.01 -0.61 0.49
C ALA A 362 24.62 -0.02 0.81
N VAL A 363 23.52 -0.71 0.45
CA VAL A 363 22.17 -0.27 0.82
C VAL A 363 21.95 -0.40 2.33
N LEU A 364 22.30 -1.54 2.91
CA LEU A 364 22.17 -1.76 4.35
C LEU A 364 23.06 -0.79 5.13
N ASP A 365 24.32 -0.65 4.72
CA ASP A 365 25.30 0.18 5.42
C ASP A 365 24.95 1.67 5.35
N ARG A 366 24.29 2.11 4.27
CA ARG A 366 23.77 3.49 4.16
C ARG A 366 22.58 3.75 5.07
N TYR A 367 21.61 2.83 5.14
CA TYR A 367 20.32 3.10 5.79
C TYR A 367 20.25 2.64 7.25
N LEU A 368 21.00 1.63 7.66
CA LEU A 368 21.00 1.16 9.04
C LEU A 368 21.38 2.28 10.03
N PRO A 369 22.41 3.12 9.79
CA PRO A 369 22.72 4.24 10.68
C PRO A 369 21.62 5.31 10.73
N LEU A 370 20.92 5.56 9.61
CA LEU A 370 19.84 6.54 9.56
C LEU A 370 18.64 6.15 10.43
N PHE A 371 18.45 4.85 10.67
CA PHE A 371 17.41 4.31 11.55
C PHE A 371 17.91 4.00 12.96
N SER A 372 19.09 4.51 13.37
CA SER A 372 19.62 4.30 14.72
C SER A 372 18.67 4.71 15.86
N PRO A 373 17.78 5.72 15.72
CA PRO A 373 16.80 6.03 16.76
C PRO A 373 15.73 4.95 16.96
N LEU A 374 15.53 4.07 15.96
CA LEU A 374 14.50 3.02 15.97
C LEU A 374 15.09 1.62 16.21
N VAL A 375 16.31 1.41 15.73
CA VAL A 375 16.94 0.09 15.64
C VAL A 375 18.41 0.21 16.06
N ASN A 376 18.79 -0.54 17.09
CA ASN A 376 20.20 -0.70 17.44
C ASN A 376 20.91 -1.50 16.35
N ALA A 377 21.87 -0.86 15.66
CA ALA A 377 22.55 -1.42 14.50
C ALA A 377 23.32 -2.70 14.82
N GLU A 378 24.01 -2.75 15.96
CA GLU A 378 24.80 -3.91 16.38
C GLU A 378 23.89 -5.10 16.71
N LYS A 379 22.87 -4.87 17.53
CA LYS A 379 21.84 -5.87 17.86
C LYS A 379 21.19 -6.40 16.59
N PHE A 380 20.80 -5.52 15.66
CA PHE A 380 20.22 -5.92 14.39
C PHE A 380 21.14 -6.84 13.60
N ARG A 381 22.43 -6.49 13.43
CA ARG A 381 23.39 -7.33 12.68
C ARG A 381 23.56 -8.72 13.32
N ARG A 382 23.53 -8.82 14.65
CA ARG A 382 23.62 -10.08 15.39
C ARG A 382 22.35 -10.92 15.33
N THR A 383 21.17 -10.29 15.28
CA THR A 383 19.88 -11.00 15.39
C THR A 383 19.07 -11.05 14.10
N ALA A 384 19.51 -10.43 13.00
CA ALA A 384 18.76 -10.36 11.74
C ALA A 384 18.31 -11.73 11.21
N ALA A 385 19.16 -12.75 11.35
CA ALA A 385 18.85 -14.12 10.94
C ALA A 385 17.71 -14.78 11.74
N ARG A 386 17.40 -14.25 12.93
CA ARG A 386 16.40 -14.79 13.87
C ARG A 386 15.12 -13.94 13.92
N LEU A 387 15.02 -12.90 13.09
CA LEU A 387 13.81 -12.09 13.02
C LEU A 387 12.65 -12.92 12.41
N PRO A 388 11.41 -12.75 12.88
CA PRO A 388 10.27 -13.57 12.48
C PRO A 388 9.67 -13.09 11.13
N PHE A 389 10.51 -12.87 10.12
CA PHE A 389 10.10 -12.35 8.81
C PHE A 389 10.29 -13.38 7.71
N SER A 390 9.24 -13.59 6.92
CA SER A 390 9.27 -14.42 5.71
C SER A 390 9.60 -13.61 4.48
N TRP A 391 10.30 -14.27 3.55
CA TRP A 391 10.43 -13.73 2.20
C TRP A 391 9.16 -14.09 1.43
N ALA A 392 8.35 -13.08 1.13
CA ALA A 392 7.08 -13.23 0.40
C ALA A 392 7.25 -13.48 -1.11
N GLY A 393 8.48 -13.70 -1.59
CA GLY A 393 8.79 -13.72 -3.02
C GLY A 393 8.82 -12.32 -3.63
N TRP A 394 8.52 -12.22 -4.93
CA TRP A 394 8.44 -10.93 -5.61
C TRP A 394 7.06 -10.29 -5.47
N LEU A 395 7.05 -9.02 -5.07
CA LEU A 395 5.87 -8.19 -5.02
C LEU A 395 5.89 -7.11 -6.13
N PRO A 396 4.73 -6.71 -6.67
CA PRO A 396 4.60 -5.59 -7.58
C PRO A 396 5.40 -4.34 -7.12
N PRO A 397 6.02 -3.59 -8.02
CA PRO A 397 6.89 -2.47 -7.65
C PRO A 397 6.24 -1.41 -6.74
N HIS A 398 4.93 -1.17 -6.85
CA HIS A 398 4.21 -0.21 -6.01
C HIS A 398 4.06 -0.68 -4.56
N GLN A 399 4.17 -1.98 -4.28
CA GLN A 399 4.17 -2.57 -2.94
C GLN A 399 5.58 -2.62 -2.31
N ALA A 400 6.63 -2.43 -3.11
CA ALA A 400 8.00 -2.56 -2.62
C ALA A 400 8.34 -1.52 -1.55
N LEU A 401 8.78 -2.00 -0.38
CA LEU A 401 9.26 -1.15 0.72
C LEU A 401 10.70 -0.70 0.43
N SER A 402 10.87 0.61 0.28
CA SER A 402 12.19 1.22 0.08
C SER A 402 12.66 1.88 1.38
N PRO A 403 13.86 1.55 1.90
CA PRO A 403 14.44 2.25 3.05
C PRO A 403 14.47 3.78 2.87
N ALA A 404 14.75 4.25 1.65
CA ALA A 404 14.74 5.68 1.32
C ALA A 404 13.37 6.33 1.50
N ARG A 405 12.30 5.69 0.97
CA ARG A 405 10.93 6.19 1.09
C ARG A 405 10.45 6.16 2.53
N LEU A 406 10.74 5.07 3.25
CA LEU A 406 10.38 4.91 4.65
C LEU A 406 11.06 5.95 5.54
N TYR A 407 12.37 6.19 5.35
CA TYR A 407 13.10 7.21 6.09
C TYR A 407 12.55 8.62 5.82
N GLY A 408 12.31 8.95 4.54
CA GLY A 408 11.72 10.24 4.16
C GLY A 408 10.34 10.46 4.79
N TRP A 409 9.48 9.45 4.74
CA TRP A 409 8.15 9.49 5.37
C TRP A 409 8.23 9.64 6.90
N TRP A 410 9.04 8.81 7.57
CA TRP A 410 9.21 8.88 9.02
C TRP A 410 9.76 10.24 9.48
N LYS A 411 10.79 10.77 8.80
CA LYS A 411 11.37 12.08 9.11
C LYS A 411 10.35 13.21 8.91
N GLU A 412 9.62 13.19 7.80
CA GLU A 412 8.54 14.16 7.55
C GLU A 412 7.48 14.10 8.65
N ARG A 413 7.03 12.90 9.01
CA ARG A 413 6.06 12.66 10.09
C ARG A 413 6.55 13.20 11.43
N ARG A 414 7.80 12.94 11.79
CA ARG A 414 8.41 13.42 13.03
C ARG A 414 8.46 14.95 13.09
N MET A 415 8.79 15.60 11.98
CA MET A 415 8.80 17.08 11.91
C MET A 415 7.39 17.68 11.97
N LEU A 416 6.40 17.02 11.37
CA LEU A 416 5.02 17.48 11.35
C LEU A 416 4.28 17.20 12.67
N TRP A 417 4.73 16.23 13.48
CA TRP A 417 3.98 15.75 14.63
C TRP A 417 3.57 16.84 15.63
N PRO A 418 4.49 17.67 16.17
CA PRO A 418 4.10 18.67 17.17
C PRO A 418 3.19 19.76 16.57
N ARG A 419 3.51 20.21 15.36
CA ARG A 419 2.73 21.24 14.66
C ARG A 419 1.32 20.76 14.31
N GLY A 420 1.19 19.49 13.93
CA GLY A 420 -0.10 18.88 13.63
C GLY A 420 -1.00 18.77 14.85
N TRP A 421 -0.44 18.38 16.00
CA TRP A 421 -1.15 18.41 17.27
C TRP A 421 -1.61 19.82 17.65
N ALA A 422 -0.74 20.83 17.47
CA ALA A 422 -1.07 22.22 17.80
C ALA A 422 -2.23 22.73 16.95
N LEU A 423 -2.21 22.38 15.66
CA LEU A 423 -3.28 22.69 14.74
C LEU A 423 -4.57 21.94 15.07
N LEU A 424 -4.49 20.64 15.38
CA LEU A 424 -5.68 19.88 15.76
C LEU A 424 -6.36 20.52 16.97
N TRP A 425 -5.61 20.83 18.04
CA TRP A 425 -6.17 21.49 19.21
C TRP A 425 -6.79 22.84 18.90
N ALA A 426 -6.07 23.70 18.20
CA ALA A 426 -6.60 25.01 17.83
C ALA A 426 -7.87 24.90 16.95
N LEU A 427 -7.95 23.90 16.06
CA LEU A 427 -9.13 23.63 15.25
C LEU A 427 -10.32 23.15 16.08
N LEU A 428 -10.09 22.27 17.06
CA LEU A 428 -11.14 21.75 17.92
C LEU A 428 -11.68 22.82 18.88
N GLU A 429 -10.79 23.56 19.55
CA GLU A 429 -11.16 24.62 20.49
C GLU A 429 -11.88 25.78 19.78
N GLU A 430 -11.27 26.35 18.74
CA GLU A 430 -11.87 27.47 18.02
C GLU A 430 -13.15 27.04 17.31
N GLY A 431 -13.19 25.80 16.80
CA GLY A 431 -14.38 25.23 16.18
C GLY A 431 -15.54 25.10 17.16
N ASN A 432 -15.29 24.67 18.39
CA ASN A 432 -16.32 24.56 19.42
C ASN A 432 -16.86 25.94 19.79
N LEU A 433 -15.98 26.92 19.99
CA LEU A 433 -16.38 28.31 20.28
C LEU A 433 -17.28 28.87 19.19
N TRP A 434 -16.91 28.71 17.91
CA TRP A 434 -17.71 29.24 16.81
C TRP A 434 -19.07 28.56 16.66
N ILE A 435 -19.18 27.27 17.00
CA ILE A 435 -20.46 26.58 16.99
C ILE A 435 -21.32 27.00 18.19
N GLU A 436 -20.72 27.17 19.37
CA GLU A 436 -21.42 27.67 20.56
C GLU A 436 -21.97 29.08 20.32
N GLU A 437 -21.15 29.98 19.77
CA GLU A 437 -21.52 31.35 19.40
C GLU A 437 -22.52 31.42 18.22
N GLY A 438 -22.81 30.28 17.57
CA GLY A 438 -23.72 30.22 16.41
C GLY A 438 -23.16 30.80 15.12
N ARG A 439 -21.85 31.06 15.06
CA ARG A 439 -21.13 31.52 13.86
C ARG A 439 -20.97 30.41 12.83
N LEU A 440 -20.99 29.14 13.27
CA LEU A 440 -21.02 27.96 12.43
C LEU A 440 -22.14 27.02 12.85
N GLU A 441 -22.83 26.46 11.86
CA GLU A 441 -23.86 25.45 12.11
C GLU A 441 -23.25 24.09 12.49
N SER A 442 -22.14 23.71 11.84
CA SER A 442 -21.43 22.45 12.07
C SER A 442 -19.97 22.58 11.65
N LEU A 443 -19.10 21.75 12.24
CA LEU A 443 -17.70 21.61 11.82
C LEU A 443 -17.25 20.16 12.04
N VAL A 444 -16.72 19.56 10.98
CA VAL A 444 -16.12 18.23 11.02
C VAL A 444 -14.63 18.31 10.70
N VAL A 445 -13.81 17.75 11.58
CA VAL A 445 -12.36 17.67 11.46
C VAL A 445 -11.97 16.22 11.14
N PRO A 446 -11.70 15.86 9.88
CA PRO A 446 -11.34 14.50 9.50
C PRO A 446 -9.85 14.22 9.75
N TRP A 447 -9.54 12.99 10.15
CA TRP A 447 -8.17 12.50 10.32
C TRP A 447 -8.06 11.03 9.88
N ILE A 448 -7.19 10.76 8.91
CA ILE A 448 -6.82 9.40 8.52
C ILE A 448 -5.49 9.04 9.19
N ASP A 449 -5.47 7.94 9.94
CA ASP A 449 -4.25 7.30 10.45
C ASP A 449 -4.49 5.80 10.58
N LYS A 450 -3.45 5.04 10.91
CA LYS A 450 -3.60 3.63 11.28
C LYS A 450 -3.93 3.51 12.76
N PHE A 451 -5.05 4.05 13.23
CA PHE A 451 -5.38 4.12 14.66
C PHE A 451 -5.42 2.75 15.36
N PHE A 452 -5.81 1.70 14.63
CA PHE A 452 -5.82 0.33 15.14
C PHE A 452 -5.31 -0.66 14.08
N ILE A 453 -4.42 -1.57 14.49
CA ILE A 453 -3.84 -2.63 13.66
C ILE A 453 -4.48 -3.97 14.02
N SER A 454 -5.49 -4.39 13.25
CA SER A 454 -6.29 -5.59 13.52
C SER A 454 -5.48 -6.89 13.65
N SER A 455 -4.34 -7.00 12.97
CA SER A 455 -3.44 -8.17 13.07
C SER A 455 -2.74 -8.29 14.42
N ARG A 456 -2.67 -7.21 15.19
CA ARG A 456 -2.13 -7.18 16.56
C ARG A 456 -3.19 -7.41 17.63
N ARG A 457 -4.47 -7.46 17.24
CA ARG A 457 -5.63 -7.70 18.12
C ARG A 457 -5.64 -6.75 19.33
N ASP A 458 -5.86 -7.29 20.52
CA ASP A 458 -5.90 -6.58 21.80
C ASP A 458 -4.56 -5.93 22.19
N ARG A 459 -3.44 -6.31 21.54
CA ARG A 459 -2.10 -5.76 21.81
C ARG A 459 -1.88 -4.37 21.23
N ASP A 460 -2.75 -3.87 20.35
CA ASP A 460 -2.63 -2.52 19.74
C ASP A 460 -3.51 -1.46 20.42
N GLY A 461 -4.16 -1.79 21.54
CA GLY A 461 -5.10 -0.88 22.22
C GLY A 461 -4.43 0.34 22.88
N ALA A 462 -3.16 0.23 23.29
CA ALA A 462 -2.49 1.27 24.08
C ALA A 462 -2.40 2.63 23.36
N TYR A 463 -2.11 2.64 22.05
CA TYR A 463 -2.05 3.87 21.26
C TYR A 463 -3.42 4.55 21.18
N LEU A 464 -4.46 3.78 20.85
CA LEU A 464 -5.81 4.32 20.73
C LEU A 464 -6.32 4.84 22.08
N LYS A 465 -5.99 4.16 23.19
CA LYS A 465 -6.33 4.60 24.55
C LYS A 465 -5.64 5.91 24.91
N ALA A 466 -4.32 5.98 24.74
CA ALA A 466 -3.56 7.20 24.99
C ALA A 466 -4.05 8.38 24.14
N LEU A 467 -4.43 8.11 22.88
CA LEU A 467 -4.93 9.11 21.94
C LEU A 467 -6.25 9.68 22.45
N PHE A 468 -7.16 8.80 22.82
CA PHE A 468 -8.47 9.15 23.30
C PHE A 468 -8.41 9.91 24.64
N SER A 469 -7.61 9.43 25.60
CA SER A 469 -7.40 10.14 26.87
C SER A 469 -6.84 11.55 26.66
N LEU A 470 -5.95 11.74 25.68
CA LEU A 470 -5.44 13.07 25.35
C LEU A 470 -6.53 14.00 24.78
N ILE A 471 -7.44 13.47 23.96
CA ILE A 471 -8.54 14.25 23.37
C ILE A 471 -9.63 14.54 24.41
N GLN A 472 -9.92 13.59 25.31
CA GLN A 472 -10.87 13.77 26.41
C GLN A 472 -10.42 14.83 27.42
N GLY A 473 -9.11 14.96 27.65
CA GLY A 473 -8.54 15.96 28.55
C GLY A 473 -8.61 17.40 28.05
N LEU A 474 -9.33 17.68 26.95
CA LEU A 474 -9.47 19.02 26.40
C LEU A 474 -10.59 19.82 27.05
N GLU A 475 -10.40 21.13 27.13
CA GLU A 475 -11.47 22.07 27.45
C GLU A 475 -12.51 22.05 26.31
N GLY A 476 -13.61 21.34 26.54
CA GLY A 476 -14.63 21.09 25.52
C GLY A 476 -14.23 20.00 24.52
N PRO A 477 -14.22 18.72 24.91
CA PRO A 477 -13.83 17.64 24.01
C PRO A 477 -14.81 17.52 22.83
N PRO A 478 -14.33 17.14 21.62
CA PRO A 478 -15.22 16.95 20.48
C PRO A 478 -16.08 15.68 20.65
N VAL A 479 -17.11 15.53 19.80
CA VAL A 479 -17.72 14.22 19.58
C VAL A 479 -16.79 13.42 18.66
N ILE A 480 -16.41 12.20 19.06
CA ILE A 480 -15.42 11.40 18.32
C ILE A 480 -16.13 10.28 17.58
N LEU A 481 -16.11 10.33 16.24
CA LEU A 481 -16.60 9.26 15.38
C LEU A 481 -15.41 8.47 14.83
N PHE A 482 -15.37 7.17 15.10
CA PHE A 482 -14.33 6.26 14.65
C PHE A 482 -14.88 5.30 13.60
N TRP A 483 -14.38 5.47 12.39
CA TRP A 483 -14.75 4.68 11.23
C TRP A 483 -13.77 3.54 11.05
N GLU A 484 -14.30 2.33 11.16
CA GLU A 484 -13.60 1.09 10.87
C GLU A 484 -14.49 0.18 10.04
N ASP A 485 -13.87 -0.67 9.25
CA ASP A 485 -14.56 -1.76 8.61
C ASP A 485 -13.73 -3.03 8.73
N THR A 486 -14.40 -4.18 8.62
CA THR A 486 -13.81 -5.49 8.94
C THR A 486 -14.28 -6.52 7.92
N ALA A 487 -13.36 -7.38 7.48
CA ALA A 487 -13.68 -8.55 6.66
C ALA A 487 -14.18 -9.75 7.51
N ARG A 488 -14.34 -9.59 8.83
CA ARG A 488 -14.89 -10.60 9.74
C ARG A 488 -16.23 -10.12 10.33
N SER A 489 -17.27 -10.94 10.24
CA SER A 489 -18.60 -10.70 10.81
C SER A 489 -18.65 -10.90 12.31
N ALA A 490 -17.95 -11.91 12.82
CA ALA A 490 -17.95 -12.27 14.23
C ALA A 490 -16.68 -11.76 14.92
N GLU A 491 -16.87 -11.11 16.07
CA GLU A 491 -15.81 -10.67 16.99
C GLU A 491 -14.61 -9.97 16.32
N PRO A 492 -14.84 -8.81 15.65
CA PRO A 492 -13.74 -8.08 15.05
C PRO A 492 -12.73 -7.67 16.13
N SER A 493 -11.43 -7.78 15.80
CA SER A 493 -10.32 -7.49 16.73
C SER A 493 -10.48 -6.17 17.48
N LEU A 494 -11.03 -5.15 16.82
CA LEU A 494 -11.29 -3.85 17.42
C LEU A 494 -12.37 -3.94 18.51
N ALA A 495 -13.48 -4.64 18.29
CA ALA A 495 -14.54 -4.81 19.30
C ALA A 495 -14.00 -5.51 20.55
N LEU A 496 -13.18 -6.54 20.37
CA LEU A 496 -12.52 -7.24 21.48
C LEU A 496 -11.57 -6.31 22.26
N ALA A 497 -10.79 -5.49 21.54
CA ALA A 497 -9.91 -4.51 22.16
C ALA A 497 -10.69 -3.42 22.92
N LEU A 498 -11.78 -2.92 22.35
CA LEU A 498 -12.63 -1.90 22.97
C LEU A 498 -13.23 -2.39 24.28
N ARG A 499 -13.88 -3.57 24.27
CA ARG A 499 -14.50 -4.17 25.47
C ARG A 499 -13.51 -4.47 26.58
N ARG A 500 -12.24 -4.74 26.24
CA ARG A 500 -11.19 -5.05 27.21
C ARG A 500 -10.58 -3.82 27.87
N HIS A 501 -10.45 -2.72 27.13
CA HIS A 501 -9.62 -1.59 27.54
C HIS A 501 -10.39 -0.31 27.87
N TRP A 502 -11.68 -0.24 27.52
CA TRP A 502 -12.58 0.90 27.77
C TRP A 502 -13.83 0.47 28.56
N GLY A 503 -14.27 1.33 29.47
CA GLY A 503 -15.53 1.20 30.19
C GLY A 503 -16.74 1.47 29.29
N ARG A 504 -17.93 1.00 29.73
CA ARG A 504 -19.20 1.16 28.99
C ARG A 504 -19.61 2.62 28.75
N GLU A 505 -19.09 3.53 29.56
CA GLU A 505 -19.35 4.97 29.43
C GLU A 505 -18.37 5.68 28.48
N GLU A 506 -17.21 5.06 28.21
CA GLU A 506 -16.14 5.69 27.43
C GLU A 506 -16.29 5.44 25.92
N PHE A 507 -16.96 4.36 25.52
CA PHE A 507 -17.22 4.06 24.12
C PHE A 507 -18.62 3.48 23.88
N LEU A 508 -19.13 3.69 22.67
CA LEU A 508 -20.33 3.03 22.16
C LEU A 508 -20.05 2.49 20.75
N GLY A 509 -20.13 1.17 20.61
CA GLY A 509 -20.02 0.49 19.31
C GLY A 509 -21.38 0.26 18.67
N PHE A 510 -21.46 0.41 17.35
CA PHE A 510 -22.63 0.08 16.55
C PHE A 510 -22.42 -1.22 15.76
N GLY A 511 -23.48 -2.01 15.60
CA GLY A 511 -23.46 -3.28 14.89
C GLY A 511 -22.39 -4.23 15.43
N VAL A 512 -21.51 -4.70 14.54
CA VAL A 512 -20.41 -5.64 14.87
C VAL A 512 -19.38 -5.12 15.87
N PHE A 513 -19.36 -3.81 16.15
CA PHE A 513 -18.47 -3.21 17.15
C PHE A 513 -19.13 -3.07 18.54
N GLY A 514 -20.45 -3.19 18.61
CA GLY A 514 -21.23 -3.11 19.86
C GLY A 514 -21.57 -4.48 20.45
N ASP A 515 -22.57 -4.50 21.32
CA ASP A 515 -23.21 -5.70 21.87
C ASP A 515 -24.46 -6.13 21.08
N GLY A 516 -24.71 -5.49 19.92
CA GLY A 516 -25.89 -5.73 19.09
C GLY A 516 -27.11 -4.87 19.45
N ARG A 517 -27.02 -4.01 20.49
CA ARG A 517 -28.14 -3.15 20.90
C ARG A 517 -28.55 -2.12 19.86
N PHE A 518 -27.60 -1.61 19.08
CA PHE A 518 -27.81 -0.56 18.09
C PHE A 518 -27.16 -0.89 16.76
N GLY A 519 -27.93 -0.80 15.68
CA GLY A 519 -27.43 -0.96 14.32
C GLY A 519 -26.90 0.33 13.72
N ARG A 520 -26.14 0.23 12.63
CA ARG A 520 -25.60 1.38 11.88
C ARG A 520 -26.70 2.31 11.35
N GLU A 521 -27.89 1.79 11.06
CA GLU A 521 -29.04 2.56 10.56
C GLU A 521 -29.61 3.50 11.63
N GLU A 522 -29.50 3.13 12.90
CA GLU A 522 -30.00 3.92 14.04
C GLU A 522 -29.02 5.00 14.51
N ALA A 523 -27.78 4.97 13.99
CA ALA A 523 -26.68 5.81 14.46
C ALA A 523 -26.99 7.31 14.40
N GLU A 524 -27.70 7.80 13.39
CA GLU A 524 -28.03 9.23 13.29
C GLU A 524 -28.98 9.70 14.39
N ARG A 525 -29.94 8.87 14.76
CA ARG A 525 -30.88 9.15 15.85
C ARG A 525 -30.12 9.13 17.18
N ILE A 526 -29.49 8.02 17.51
CA ILE A 526 -28.81 7.80 18.80
C ILE A 526 -27.68 8.81 19.00
N LEU A 527 -26.84 9.05 17.99
CA LEU A 527 -25.77 10.04 18.11
C LEU A 527 -26.32 11.47 18.16
N GLY A 528 -27.46 11.74 17.52
CA GLY A 528 -28.13 13.03 17.62
C GLY A 528 -28.68 13.30 19.01
N ASP A 529 -29.26 12.29 19.65
CA ASP A 529 -30.00 12.41 20.90
C ASP A 529 -29.08 12.23 22.11
N ASP A 530 -28.13 11.29 22.05
CA ASP A 530 -27.40 10.79 23.21
C ASP A 530 -25.87 10.96 23.12
N ALA A 531 -25.31 11.40 21.99
CA ALA A 531 -23.85 11.54 21.90
C ALA A 531 -23.30 12.54 22.92
N ARG A 532 -22.26 12.12 23.64
CA ARG A 532 -21.56 12.87 24.65
C ARG A 532 -20.20 13.34 24.12
N PRO A 533 -19.81 14.59 24.40
CA PRO A 533 -18.44 15.06 24.21
C PRO A 533 -17.42 14.09 24.81
N GLY A 534 -16.35 13.80 24.07
CA GLY A 534 -15.27 12.92 24.55
C GLY A 534 -15.62 11.44 24.64
N CYS A 535 -16.79 10.97 24.20
CA CYS A 535 -17.08 9.54 24.06
C CYS A 535 -16.67 9.03 22.67
N LEU A 536 -16.14 7.80 22.59
CA LEU A 536 -15.72 7.17 21.35
C LEU A 536 -16.88 6.39 20.70
N TYR A 537 -17.35 6.83 19.54
CA TYR A 537 -18.41 6.14 18.80
C TYR A 537 -17.82 5.36 17.63
N VAL A 538 -17.98 4.03 17.63
CA VAL A 538 -17.31 3.14 16.66
C VAL A 538 -18.32 2.55 15.70
N LEU A 539 -18.19 2.84 14.40
CA LEU A 539 -19.18 2.51 13.39
C LEU A 539 -18.56 1.99 12.10
N ARG A 540 -19.32 1.15 11.38
CA ARG A 540 -19.06 0.86 9.97
C ARG A 540 -19.47 2.05 9.09
N PRO A 541 -18.82 2.26 7.93
CA PRO A 541 -19.10 3.41 7.08
C PRO A 541 -20.55 3.48 6.56
N LEU A 542 -21.09 2.38 6.02
CA LEU A 542 -22.39 2.37 5.34
C LEU A 542 -23.49 1.66 6.13
N ASN A 543 -23.37 0.34 6.34
CA ASN A 543 -24.37 -0.49 7.00
C ASN A 543 -23.70 -1.70 7.68
N ASP A 544 -24.51 -2.53 8.34
CA ASP A 544 -24.03 -3.74 9.03
C ASP A 544 -23.95 -4.98 8.11
N THR A 545 -24.17 -4.82 6.81
CA THR A 545 -24.11 -5.94 5.84
C THR A 545 -22.72 -6.53 5.79
N HIS A 546 -22.58 -7.84 6.03
CA HIS A 546 -21.30 -8.52 5.97
C HIS A 546 -21.32 -9.69 4.97
N ARG A 547 -20.89 -9.42 3.74
CA ARG A 547 -20.71 -10.39 2.64
C ARG A 547 -19.37 -10.11 1.94
N PRO A 548 -18.24 -10.44 2.58
CA PRO A 548 -16.94 -10.06 2.09
C PRO A 548 -16.67 -10.71 0.73
N LEU A 549 -16.41 -9.89 -0.28
CA LEU A 549 -16.02 -10.33 -1.62
C LEU A 549 -14.71 -9.66 -2.02
N GLY A 550 -13.66 -10.47 -2.15
CA GLY A 550 -12.34 -9.98 -2.55
C GLY A 550 -12.29 -9.52 -4.01
N VAL A 551 -11.28 -8.72 -4.34
CA VAL A 551 -11.00 -8.26 -5.71
C VAL A 551 -10.95 -9.40 -6.72
N GLU A 552 -10.34 -10.54 -6.36
CA GLU A 552 -10.27 -11.68 -7.25
C GLU A 552 -11.67 -12.17 -7.66
N GLY A 553 -12.56 -12.34 -6.68
CA GLY A 553 -13.95 -12.70 -6.91
C GLY A 553 -14.66 -11.69 -7.80
N ILE A 554 -14.50 -10.40 -7.52
CA ILE A 554 -15.12 -9.30 -8.29
C ILE A 554 -14.66 -9.27 -9.75
N PHE A 555 -13.38 -9.54 -10.02
CA PHE A 555 -12.79 -9.44 -11.37
C PHE A 555 -12.67 -10.78 -12.11
N SER A 556 -13.16 -11.88 -11.53
CA SER A 556 -13.13 -13.24 -12.10
C SER A 556 -14.15 -13.45 -13.23
N GLY A 557 -15.27 -12.72 -13.22
CA GLY A 557 -16.36 -12.86 -14.20
C GLY A 557 -16.12 -12.16 -15.55
N THR A 558 -16.89 -12.57 -16.56
CA THR A 558 -16.88 -11.95 -17.91
C THR A 558 -17.70 -10.66 -18.00
N GLY A 559 -18.59 -10.41 -17.03
CA GLY A 559 -19.41 -9.20 -16.90
C GLY A 559 -19.16 -8.46 -15.59
N PRO A 560 -19.73 -7.25 -15.41
CA PRO A 560 -19.76 -6.59 -14.11
C PRO A 560 -20.54 -7.49 -13.13
N PRO A 561 -19.95 -7.90 -12.00
CA PRO A 561 -20.67 -8.69 -11.00
C PRO A 561 -21.81 -7.86 -10.41
N SER A 562 -22.86 -8.54 -9.94
CA SER A 562 -23.78 -7.90 -8.99
C SER A 562 -22.96 -7.50 -7.77
N LEU A 563 -22.94 -6.20 -7.46
CA LEU A 563 -22.40 -5.68 -6.21
C LEU A 563 -23.49 -5.60 -5.14
N ASP A 564 -24.64 -6.24 -5.35
CA ASP A 564 -25.71 -6.31 -4.37
C ASP A 564 -25.76 -7.70 -3.70
N PRO A 565 -25.62 -7.76 -2.37
CA PRO A 565 -25.40 -6.61 -1.48
C PRO A 565 -23.92 -6.15 -1.47
N TYR A 566 -23.71 -4.85 -1.29
CA TYR A 566 -22.35 -4.25 -1.30
C TYR A 566 -21.71 -4.39 0.07
N ASP A 567 -20.45 -4.83 0.07
CA ASP A 567 -19.60 -4.87 1.27
C ASP A 567 -18.34 -4.06 1.01
N SER A 568 -18.03 -3.11 1.90
CA SER A 568 -16.85 -2.25 1.82
C SER A 568 -15.52 -3.00 2.04
N SER A 569 -15.56 -4.25 2.50
CA SER A 569 -14.37 -5.08 2.72
C SER A 569 -13.61 -5.42 1.43
N TRP A 570 -14.19 -5.19 0.24
CA TRP A 570 -13.51 -5.47 -1.04
C TRP A 570 -12.18 -4.72 -1.17
N LYS A 571 -12.02 -3.59 -0.47
CA LYS A 571 -10.83 -2.73 -0.45
C LYS A 571 -9.66 -3.33 0.34
N ASP A 572 -9.88 -4.42 1.10
CA ASP A 572 -8.88 -4.94 2.04
C ASP A 572 -7.63 -5.43 1.32
N GLY A 573 -6.47 -5.13 1.90
CA GLY A 573 -5.18 -5.58 1.37
C GLY A 573 -4.77 -4.98 0.02
N ILE A 574 -5.54 -4.10 -0.63
CA ILE A 574 -5.19 -3.55 -1.95
C ILE A 574 -4.30 -2.32 -1.82
N HIS A 575 -2.99 -2.48 -2.00
CA HIS A 575 -2.06 -1.35 -1.94
C HIS A 575 -2.24 -0.36 -3.10
N ALA A 576 -2.65 -0.84 -4.27
CA ALA A 576 -2.82 -0.04 -5.48
C ALA A 576 -3.86 1.09 -5.30
N LEU A 577 -4.91 0.89 -4.48
CA LEU A 577 -5.92 1.91 -4.18
C LEU A 577 -5.37 3.09 -3.36
N TYR A 578 -4.20 2.92 -2.76
CA TYR A 578 -3.55 3.94 -1.95
C TYR A 578 -2.25 4.46 -2.58
N ALA A 579 -1.80 3.85 -3.68
CA ALA A 579 -0.59 4.24 -4.38
C ALA A 579 -0.57 5.74 -4.70
N GLY A 580 0.50 6.42 -4.27
CA GLY A 580 0.71 7.84 -4.49
C GLY A 580 -0.08 8.78 -3.56
N THR A 581 -0.84 8.26 -2.60
CA THR A 581 -1.52 9.04 -1.56
C THR A 581 -0.70 9.08 -0.27
N GLN A 582 -1.04 9.98 0.66
CA GLN A 582 -0.39 9.99 1.97
C GLN A 582 -0.71 8.77 2.85
N VAL A 583 -1.75 8.01 2.50
CA VAL A 583 -2.17 6.80 3.22
C VAL A 583 -1.29 5.59 2.86
N GLU A 584 -0.66 5.56 1.68
CA GLU A 584 0.17 4.45 1.20
C GLU A 584 1.15 3.90 2.26
N PRO A 585 1.91 4.74 3.01
CA PRO A 585 2.86 4.25 3.99
C PRO A 585 2.21 3.64 5.25
N LEU A 586 0.93 3.89 5.50
CA LEU A 586 0.18 3.41 6.67
C LEU A 586 -0.32 1.96 6.53
N LEU A 587 -0.33 1.41 5.32
CA LEU A 587 -0.74 0.04 5.06
C LEU A 587 0.17 -0.97 5.74
N SER A 588 -0.24 -2.22 5.90
CA SER A 588 0.62 -3.27 6.47
C SER A 588 1.83 -3.58 5.58
N VAL A 589 2.78 -4.37 6.09
CA VAL A 589 3.81 -4.97 5.22
C VAL A 589 3.08 -5.92 4.25
N PRO A 590 3.25 -5.76 2.93
CA PRO A 590 2.56 -6.59 1.96
C PRO A 590 3.09 -8.03 2.00
N THR A 591 2.18 -8.99 2.02
CA THR A 591 2.47 -10.43 1.94
C THR A 591 2.15 -11.01 0.57
N ASP A 592 1.19 -10.40 -0.13
CA ASP A 592 0.65 -10.91 -1.39
C ASP A 592 0.71 -9.86 -2.48
N ALA A 593 0.87 -10.32 -3.72
CA ALA A 593 0.94 -9.45 -4.88
C ALA A 593 -0.45 -8.90 -5.24
N ASP A 594 -0.57 -7.58 -5.30
CA ASP A 594 -1.80 -6.92 -5.74
C ASP A 594 -2.23 -7.42 -7.14
N LEU A 595 -3.54 -7.59 -7.30
CA LEU A 595 -4.16 -7.87 -8.61
C LEU A 595 -4.21 -6.63 -9.50
N LEU A 596 -4.40 -5.45 -8.90
CA LEU A 596 -4.50 -4.17 -9.59
C LEU A 596 -3.11 -3.56 -9.82
N PRO A 597 -2.88 -2.90 -10.98
CA PRO A 597 -1.67 -2.11 -11.18
C PRO A 597 -1.69 -0.87 -10.28
N GLY A 598 -0.52 -0.44 -9.80
CA GLY A 598 -0.38 0.80 -9.01
C GLY A 598 -0.67 2.11 -9.79
N TRP A 599 -1.10 2.01 -11.05
CA TRP A 599 -1.28 3.14 -11.95
C TRP A 599 -2.48 2.99 -12.90
N ILE A 600 -2.97 4.13 -13.38
CA ILE A 600 -4.05 4.28 -14.34
C ILE A 600 -3.63 5.21 -15.48
N CYS A 601 -4.05 4.91 -16.70
CA CYS A 601 -3.86 5.84 -17.81
C CYS A 601 -4.95 6.91 -17.81
N SER A 602 -4.54 8.17 -17.86
CA SER A 602 -5.44 9.32 -17.99
C SER A 602 -4.89 10.26 -19.06
N GLU A 603 -5.72 10.62 -20.03
CA GLU A 603 -5.43 11.55 -21.14
C GLU A 603 -4.23 11.12 -22.01
N ARG A 604 -2.99 11.28 -21.51
CA ARG A 604 -1.71 10.89 -22.16
C ARG A 604 -0.58 10.58 -21.16
N CYS A 605 -0.89 10.32 -19.90
CA CYS A 605 0.11 9.99 -18.89
C CYS A 605 -0.36 8.87 -17.96
N LYS A 606 0.59 8.29 -17.22
CA LYS A 606 0.28 7.40 -16.09
C LYS A 606 0.12 8.22 -14.82
N VAL A 607 -0.95 7.96 -14.08
CA VAL A 607 -1.24 8.55 -12.78
C VAL A 607 -1.26 7.42 -11.74
N PRO A 608 -0.83 7.63 -10.49
CA PRO A 608 -1.01 6.62 -9.44
C PRO A 608 -2.50 6.27 -9.29
N LEU A 609 -2.83 4.98 -9.20
CA LEU A 609 -4.23 4.54 -9.12
C LEU A 609 -4.92 5.14 -7.88
N GLY A 610 -4.26 5.17 -6.73
CA GLY A 610 -4.85 5.74 -5.52
C GLY A 610 -5.13 7.24 -5.59
N VAL A 611 -4.25 8.02 -6.22
CA VAL A 611 -4.49 9.46 -6.45
C VAL A 611 -5.70 9.68 -7.36
N PHE A 612 -5.85 8.87 -8.41
CA PHE A 612 -7.02 8.91 -9.28
C PHE A 612 -8.29 8.52 -8.53
N PHE A 613 -8.25 7.39 -7.81
CA PHE A 613 -9.36 6.84 -7.04
C PHE A 613 -9.89 7.86 -6.03
N ARG A 614 -8.99 8.43 -5.20
CA ARG A 614 -9.31 9.52 -4.27
C ARG A 614 -9.99 10.70 -4.97
N ARG A 615 -9.41 11.20 -6.08
CA ARG A 615 -9.98 12.35 -6.80
C ARG A 615 -11.36 12.05 -7.39
N ARG A 616 -11.54 10.85 -7.93
CA ARG A 616 -12.82 10.42 -8.50
C ARG A 616 -13.89 10.33 -7.42
N LEU A 617 -13.60 9.68 -6.28
CA LEU A 617 -14.49 9.63 -5.13
C LEU A 617 -14.86 11.02 -4.63
N ARG A 618 -13.87 11.91 -4.46
CA ARG A 618 -14.14 13.30 -4.06
C ARG A 618 -15.07 14.04 -5.01
N ARG A 619 -14.96 13.84 -6.32
CA ARG A 619 -15.87 14.46 -7.30
C ARG A 619 -17.28 13.89 -7.23
N LEU A 620 -17.41 12.59 -6.99
CA LEU A 620 -18.72 11.95 -6.84
C LEU A 620 -19.42 12.48 -5.57
N VAL A 621 -18.70 12.54 -4.45
CA VAL A 621 -19.25 12.92 -3.13
C VAL A 621 -19.47 14.44 -2.98
N LEU A 622 -18.60 15.27 -3.57
CA LEU A 622 -18.62 16.74 -3.41
C LEU A 622 -19.20 17.48 -4.62
N GLY A 623 -19.51 16.77 -5.71
CA GLY A 623 -20.04 17.31 -6.96
C GLY A 623 -18.99 17.89 -7.93
N PRO A 624 -19.33 18.02 -9.23
CA PRO A 624 -18.42 18.50 -10.28
C PRO A 624 -18.18 20.02 -10.25
N SER A 625 -19.15 20.80 -9.74
CA SER A 625 -19.15 22.27 -9.72
C SER A 625 -18.29 22.89 -8.62
N ARG A 626 -17.80 22.09 -7.66
CA ARG A 626 -16.71 22.46 -6.77
C ARG A 626 -15.43 22.01 -7.46
N PRO A 627 -14.79 22.88 -8.28
CA PRO A 627 -13.71 22.44 -9.12
C PRO A 627 -12.62 21.95 -8.19
N SER A 628 -12.22 20.69 -8.32
CA SER A 628 -10.96 20.22 -7.71
C SER A 628 -9.80 21.19 -7.97
N ALA A 629 -9.85 22.02 -9.03
CA ALA A 629 -8.91 23.11 -9.31
C ALA A 629 -9.13 24.45 -8.55
N ARG A 630 -10.34 24.79 -8.08
CA ARG A 630 -10.60 25.96 -7.18
C ARG A 630 -10.67 25.57 -5.71
N ALA A 631 -10.98 24.31 -5.39
CA ALA A 631 -10.64 23.69 -4.10
C ALA A 631 -9.11 23.48 -3.93
N ASP A 632 -8.37 23.53 -5.05
CA ASP A 632 -6.90 23.67 -5.12
C ASP A 632 -6.47 25.14 -5.41
N ALA A 633 -7.36 26.16 -5.31
CA ALA A 633 -6.91 27.54 -5.11
C ALA A 633 -5.98 27.51 -3.91
N PRO A 634 -4.76 28.06 -4.01
CA PRO A 634 -3.61 27.57 -3.29
C PRO A 634 -4.02 27.33 -1.84
N PRO A 635 -4.20 26.05 -1.41
CA PRO A 635 -4.90 25.82 -0.17
C PRO A 635 -4.19 26.62 0.90
N ASP A 636 -4.96 27.36 1.69
CA ASP A 636 -4.40 28.16 2.78
C ASP A 636 -3.33 27.30 3.48
N HIS A 637 -2.15 27.89 3.70
CA HIS A 637 -0.98 27.20 4.23
C HIS A 637 -1.33 26.35 5.47
N LEU A 638 -2.31 26.80 6.27
CA LEU A 638 -2.83 26.06 7.42
C LEU A 638 -3.51 24.75 7.04
N TRP A 639 -4.45 24.76 6.09
CA TRP A 639 -5.13 23.53 5.65
C TRP A 639 -4.13 22.56 5.02
N ARG A 640 -3.19 23.03 4.20
CA ARG A 640 -2.15 22.14 3.63
C ARG A 640 -1.34 21.46 4.71
N LEU A 641 -0.98 22.20 5.76
CA LEU A 641 -0.20 21.68 6.86
C LEU A 641 -1.00 20.63 7.64
N TYR A 642 -2.25 20.95 8.01
CA TYR A 642 -3.15 20.01 8.69
C TYR A 642 -3.41 18.78 7.83
N ALA A 643 -3.84 18.94 6.58
CA ALA A 643 -4.14 17.83 5.69
C ALA A 643 -2.91 16.96 5.41
N ARG A 644 -1.70 17.53 5.35
CA ARG A 644 -0.47 16.73 5.27
C ARG A 644 -0.25 15.89 6.51
N TRP A 645 -0.49 16.44 7.70
CA TRP A 645 -0.40 15.72 8.96
C TRP A 645 -1.53 14.69 9.10
N ALA A 646 -2.76 15.02 8.75
CA ALA A 646 -3.94 14.15 8.88
C ALA A 646 -4.12 13.13 7.73
N ASN A 647 -3.13 12.98 6.83
CA ASN A 647 -3.14 12.08 5.65
C ASN A 647 -4.31 12.29 4.68
N LEU A 648 -4.74 13.53 4.49
CA LEU A 648 -5.92 13.85 3.67
C LEU A 648 -5.59 14.16 2.20
N HIS A 649 -4.31 14.24 1.79
CA HIS A 649 -3.89 14.60 0.43
C HIS A 649 -3.65 13.44 -0.54
#